data_AF-A0A7Y7TWF9-F1
#
_entry.id   AF-A0A7Y7TWF9-F1
#
_cell.length_a   1.000
_cell.length_b   1.000
_cell.length_c   1.000
_cell.angle_alpha   90.00
_cell.angle_beta   90.00
_cell.angle_gamma   90.00
#
_symmetry.space_group_name_H-M   'P 1'
#
loop_
_entity.id
_entity.type
_entity.pdbx_description
1 polymer ?
#
loop_
_entity_poly.entity_id
_entity_poly.type
_entity_poly.pdbx_seq_one_letter_code
_entity_poly.pdbx_strand_id
1 'polypeptide(L)'
;YKLELSMHERTFVGQSETLKQINKNFIQEKNHPQVETKSSEMSIGQEITKATLNVGTLPAVIANVKKFLAEELLMQEQEIDENVQFVDLGLDSIVGVSLIRKINEKYKTSIEATKIYSYSTVSQLGRYVKEEAEKQGGVLITSPAAATVTPIALSSKTQPQNVGALSVVTANVKKFLADELLMQEQEIDENAQFVDLGLDSIVGVSLIRKINENYKTSIDATKIYSYPTVVQLGRYVKEEAEKQGALFTNPIITEVIPSAPVNKIHSQVNYISKSKVKKLSSWRNQLSSRITPETDSSFKTQPIAVIGMAGQFPEAKNIEEFWQNIAQGKNCISEIPQKRWDINTYYQEGNPKAGKTNSKWMGTLEEYDQFDPLFFTISPIEAESMDPQQRLFLQACYHTIEDAGYNAQKLSGTKCGVFAGCAAGDYQLLSREQQLSAQGFTGGTSSILAARISYFLNLQGPCISIETACSSSLVAIATACDSLILGGSDLALAGGVYVMTGPEMHIKTAQSGMLSQDGRCYTFDQRSNGFVPGEGVGVVMLKRLADAERDQDTIYGVIQGWGVNQDGKTNGITAPNPESQTRLEQEVYDKYRIDPASIQLIEAHGTGTKLGDPIEVDALKQSFKKYTQKKDYCALGSVKSNIGHCLTAAGSASFIKVLLALENKQLPPTINFENLNEHIDLKDTPFYVNTKLKKWELKDAERRQAAISSFGFSGTNAHLVVAEYIPQINAKVPVSAITQNGKIMVPLSARNAGQLKEKAHDLLEFIRKKETSIDLLEIAYTLQVGREAMEERLGFMVSSVDQLIIKLNAYIDGGENIEDVYQGQVKRNKEGLRLLIQDDDMKETMIERWISQKNLTKLLDLWVKGLEFDWNRLYGKTKPERMHLPVYPFAKERYWIEAVDVIQQPTSMVTGATVLHPLLHKKIVDLREEGYNSTFSGKEFFLDGHQNNTDDSSGKKIQLINLPTYPFSRDRCWPESTTAYLKDSDNKDSMPKNLESIEDIINKIDNETMETNQAVKLIKNVAAHGIK
;
A
#
# COMPACT_ATOMS: atom_id res chain seq x y z
N TYR A 1 -38.08 -0.58 -18.03
CA TYR A 1 -39.52 -0.34 -17.78
C TYR A 1 -40.37 -1.55 -17.41
N LYS A 2 -40.89 -2.41 -18.32
CA LYS A 2 -41.79 -3.54 -17.90
C LYS A 2 -41.12 -4.56 -16.97
N LEU A 3 -39.84 -4.83 -17.18
CA LEU A 3 -39.02 -5.70 -16.31
C LEU A 3 -38.67 -5.02 -14.99
N GLU A 4 -38.63 -3.70 -14.98
CA GLU A 4 -38.32 -2.86 -13.82
C GLU A 4 -39.55 -2.71 -12.92
N LEU A 5 -40.73 -2.60 -13.53
CA LEU A 5 -42.02 -2.66 -12.85
C LEU A 5 -42.25 -4.03 -12.20
N SER A 6 -41.90 -5.13 -12.88
CA SER A 6 -42.05 -6.48 -12.32
C SER A 6 -41.04 -6.77 -11.20
N MET A 7 -39.88 -6.12 -11.24
CA MET A 7 -38.88 -6.18 -10.17
C MET A 7 -39.38 -5.43 -8.92
N HIS A 8 -39.98 -4.25 -9.08
CA HIS A 8 -40.55 -3.48 -7.98
C HIS A 8 -41.83 -4.08 -7.39
N GLU A 9 -42.70 -4.71 -8.21
CA GLU A 9 -43.89 -5.41 -7.71
C GLU A 9 -43.55 -6.56 -6.76
N ARG A 10 -42.38 -7.19 -6.92
CA ARG A 10 -41.89 -8.24 -6.00
C ARG A 10 -41.34 -7.70 -4.68
N THR A 11 -40.96 -6.42 -4.61
CA THR A 11 -40.34 -5.82 -3.42
C THR A 11 -41.35 -5.20 -2.44
N PHE A 12 -42.61 -4.99 -2.85
CA PHE A 12 -43.63 -4.26 -2.05
C PHE A 12 -44.88 -5.08 -1.72
N VAL A 13 -44.74 -6.37 -1.43
CA VAL A 13 -45.86 -7.20 -0.96
C VAL A 13 -46.48 -6.56 0.29
N GLY A 14 -47.72 -6.07 0.17
CA GLY A 14 -48.53 -5.55 1.27
C GLY A 14 -48.65 -4.02 1.41
N GLN A 15 -48.06 -3.21 0.53
CA GLN A 15 -48.16 -1.73 0.62
C GLN A 15 -48.83 -1.09 -0.61
N SER A 16 -50.16 -1.15 -0.65
CA SER A 16 -51.02 -0.61 -1.72
C SER A 16 -50.91 0.91 -1.93
N GLU A 17 -50.48 1.66 -0.92
CA GLU A 17 -50.41 3.12 -0.96
C GLU A 17 -49.19 3.63 -1.75
N THR A 18 -48.07 2.91 -1.68
CA THR A 18 -46.83 3.21 -2.43
C THR A 18 -47.05 3.04 -3.94
N LEU A 19 -47.82 2.03 -4.33
CA LEU A 19 -48.15 1.74 -5.73
C LEU A 19 -49.08 2.80 -6.36
N LYS A 20 -49.95 3.43 -5.55
CA LYS A 20 -50.78 4.57 -5.97
C LYS A 20 -49.95 5.83 -6.19
N GLN A 21 -48.93 6.09 -5.36
CA GLN A 21 -48.05 7.24 -5.52
C GLN A 21 -47.18 7.16 -6.79
N ILE A 22 -46.67 5.97 -7.11
CA ILE A 22 -45.85 5.74 -8.31
C ILE A 22 -46.69 5.97 -9.58
N ASN A 23 -47.90 5.41 -9.63
CA ASN A 23 -48.80 5.59 -10.77
C ASN A 23 -49.24 7.04 -10.97
N LYS A 24 -49.37 7.83 -9.89
CA LYS A 24 -49.74 9.25 -9.96
C LYS A 24 -48.63 10.12 -10.52
N ASN A 25 -47.36 9.75 -10.33
CA ASN A 25 -46.22 10.59 -10.67
C ASN A 25 -45.62 10.31 -12.07
N PHE A 26 -45.88 9.14 -12.67
CA PHE A 26 -45.16 8.70 -13.88
C PHE A 26 -46.05 8.45 -15.11
N ILE A 27 -47.37 8.65 -15.02
CA ILE A 27 -48.28 8.46 -16.16
C ILE A 27 -48.97 9.79 -16.50
N GLN A 28 -48.18 10.75 -17.00
CA GLN A 28 -48.71 11.85 -17.81
C GLN A 28 -47.62 12.31 -18.78
N GLU A 29 -47.59 11.69 -19.96
CA GLU A 29 -47.50 12.36 -21.27
C GLU A 29 -47.40 11.31 -22.38
N LYS A 30 -48.55 10.98 -22.99
CA LYS A 30 -48.65 10.35 -24.31
C LYS A 30 -49.84 10.95 -25.03
N ASN A 31 -49.58 11.79 -26.03
CA ASN A 31 -50.50 12.10 -27.11
C ASN A 31 -49.71 12.30 -28.42
N HIS A 32 -49.63 11.19 -29.19
CA HIS A 32 -49.71 10.97 -30.66
C HIS A 32 -49.38 12.07 -31.70
N PRO A 33 -49.19 11.75 -33.03
CA PRO A 33 -49.35 10.46 -33.75
C PRO A 33 -48.24 10.08 -34.78
N GLN A 34 -48.42 8.90 -35.37
CA GLN A 34 -47.68 8.24 -36.46
C GLN A 34 -47.77 8.94 -37.83
N VAL A 35 -46.75 8.79 -38.68
CA VAL A 35 -46.88 8.74 -40.16
C VAL A 35 -45.89 7.71 -40.75
N GLU A 36 -46.35 7.12 -41.85
CA GLU A 36 -45.99 5.87 -42.52
C GLU A 36 -44.68 5.83 -43.35
N THR A 37 -44.31 4.59 -43.64
CA THR A 37 -43.35 4.04 -44.61
C THR A 37 -43.33 4.66 -46.01
N LYS A 38 -42.14 4.72 -46.63
CA LYS A 38 -41.94 4.39 -48.06
C LYS A 38 -40.48 4.07 -48.41
N SER A 39 -40.34 2.97 -49.14
CA SER A 39 -39.18 2.46 -49.89
C SER A 39 -39.17 3.00 -51.33
N SER A 40 -37.98 3.27 -51.93
CA SER A 40 -37.63 2.88 -53.33
C SER A 40 -36.29 3.48 -53.82
N GLU A 41 -35.37 2.58 -54.19
CA GLU A 41 -34.61 2.48 -55.46
C GLU A 41 -33.64 3.57 -55.98
N MET A 42 -32.35 3.14 -56.04
CA MET A 42 -31.37 3.16 -57.15
C MET A 42 -31.24 4.36 -58.12
N SER A 43 -29.98 4.82 -58.27
CA SER A 43 -29.36 5.07 -59.58
C SER A 43 -27.82 5.07 -59.47
N ILE A 44 -27.17 4.35 -60.38
CA ILE A 44 -25.72 4.24 -60.58
C ILE A 44 -25.31 5.24 -61.66
N GLY A 45 -24.23 5.98 -61.42
CA GLY A 45 -23.50 6.73 -62.44
C GLY A 45 -22.02 6.81 -62.07
N GLN A 46 -21.19 6.10 -62.82
CA GLN A 46 -19.72 6.15 -62.76
C GLN A 46 -19.21 7.44 -63.43
N GLU A 47 -18.20 8.11 -62.87
CA GLU A 47 -16.89 8.23 -63.53
C GLU A 47 -15.82 8.86 -62.61
N ILE A 48 -14.59 8.47 -62.91
CA ILE A 48 -13.36 8.50 -62.11
C ILE A 48 -12.70 9.88 -62.17
N THR A 49 -12.24 10.43 -61.04
CA THR A 49 -10.96 11.20 -60.99
C THR A 49 -10.47 11.48 -59.55
N LYS A 50 -9.22 11.07 -59.30
CA LYS A 50 -8.30 11.44 -58.19
C LYS A 50 -8.73 11.08 -56.75
N ALA A 51 -8.18 9.96 -56.26
CA ALA A 51 -8.31 9.50 -54.88
C ALA A 51 -7.68 10.52 -53.90
N THR A 52 -8.54 11.30 -53.28
CA THR A 52 -8.29 12.00 -52.01
C THR A 52 -8.84 11.07 -50.92
N LEU A 53 -8.13 10.91 -49.80
CA LEU A 53 -8.63 10.15 -48.64
C LEU A 53 -9.97 10.73 -48.21
N ASN A 54 -11.07 10.01 -48.48
CA ASN A 54 -12.40 10.45 -48.11
C ASN A 54 -12.61 10.12 -46.62
N VAL A 55 -12.21 11.04 -45.74
CA VAL A 55 -12.56 10.98 -44.31
C VAL A 55 -14.10 10.99 -44.26
N GLY A 56 -14.71 9.94 -43.67
CA GLY A 56 -16.16 9.78 -43.67
C GLY A 56 -16.91 11.04 -43.19
N THR A 57 -18.19 11.19 -43.58
CA THR A 57 -19.00 12.34 -43.14
C THR A 57 -19.00 12.46 -41.62
N LEU A 58 -19.10 13.69 -41.07
CA LEU A 58 -19.06 13.91 -39.61
C LEU A 58 -20.03 12.99 -38.83
N PRO A 59 -21.28 12.75 -39.28
CA PRO A 59 -22.16 11.78 -38.63
C PRO A 59 -21.61 10.35 -38.62
N ALA A 60 -20.89 9.93 -39.66
CA ALA A 60 -20.25 8.63 -39.71
C ALA A 60 -19.04 8.54 -38.76
N VAL A 61 -18.28 9.63 -38.58
CA VAL A 61 -17.18 9.66 -37.59
C VAL A 61 -17.73 9.61 -36.17
N ILE A 62 -18.75 10.40 -35.87
CA ILE A 62 -19.45 10.38 -34.57
C ILE A 62 -20.03 8.99 -34.28
N ALA A 63 -20.71 8.35 -35.24
CA ALA A 63 -21.25 7.00 -35.07
C ALA A 63 -20.15 5.95 -34.79
N ASN A 64 -18.98 6.09 -35.42
CA ASN A 64 -17.85 5.18 -35.18
C ASN A 64 -17.18 5.40 -33.82
N VAL A 65 -17.03 6.66 -33.39
CA VAL A 65 -16.54 6.98 -32.03
C VAL A 65 -17.53 6.45 -30.98
N LYS A 66 -18.84 6.61 -31.23
CA LYS A 66 -19.91 6.07 -30.38
C LYS A 66 -19.82 4.55 -30.23
N LYS A 67 -19.65 3.86 -31.36
CA LYS A 67 -19.51 2.40 -31.40
C LYS A 67 -18.26 1.93 -30.65
N PHE A 68 -17.13 2.59 -30.85
CA PHE A 68 -15.91 2.26 -30.11
C PHE A 68 -16.07 2.49 -28.61
N LEU A 69 -16.70 3.59 -28.21
CA LEU A 69 -17.00 3.87 -26.82
C LEU A 69 -17.92 2.80 -26.21
N ALA A 70 -18.95 2.35 -26.95
CA ALA A 70 -19.86 1.29 -26.52
C ALA A 70 -19.14 -0.04 -26.29
N GLU A 71 -18.25 -0.41 -27.20
CA GLU A 71 -17.42 -1.62 -27.06
C GLU A 71 -16.47 -1.54 -25.86
N GLU A 72 -15.86 -0.39 -25.61
CA GLU A 72 -14.91 -0.19 -24.51
C GLU A 72 -15.59 -0.12 -23.13
N LEU A 73 -16.79 0.46 -23.06
CA LEU A 73 -17.60 0.52 -21.84
C LEU A 73 -18.48 -0.71 -21.63
N LEU A 74 -18.48 -1.67 -22.55
CA LEU A 74 -19.37 -2.84 -22.54
C LEU A 74 -20.87 -2.45 -22.43
N MET A 75 -21.24 -1.31 -23.03
CA MET A 75 -22.61 -0.77 -23.06
C MET A 75 -23.24 -0.98 -24.44
N GLN A 76 -24.57 -0.92 -24.52
CA GLN A 76 -25.22 -0.90 -25.83
C GLN A 76 -25.11 0.50 -26.44
N GLU A 77 -24.88 0.60 -27.76
CA GLU A 77 -24.74 1.91 -28.44
C GLU A 77 -25.92 2.87 -28.18
N GLN A 78 -27.13 2.33 -27.98
CA GLN A 78 -28.35 3.09 -27.68
C GLN A 78 -28.40 3.70 -26.27
N GLU A 79 -27.54 3.25 -25.35
CA GLU A 79 -27.42 3.78 -23.98
C GLU A 79 -26.41 4.93 -23.90
N ILE A 80 -25.70 5.21 -25.00
CA ILE A 80 -24.72 6.28 -25.10
C ILE A 80 -25.36 7.49 -25.77
N ASP A 81 -25.54 8.55 -24.99
CA ASP A 81 -25.89 9.87 -25.52
C ASP A 81 -24.62 10.57 -26.03
N GLU A 82 -24.68 11.11 -27.24
CA GLU A 82 -23.54 11.72 -27.93
C GLU A 82 -23.10 13.06 -27.35
N ASN A 83 -23.90 13.65 -26.45
CA ASN A 83 -23.63 14.92 -25.77
C ASN A 83 -23.36 14.76 -24.27
N VAL A 84 -23.47 13.54 -23.74
CA VAL A 84 -23.11 13.25 -22.34
C VAL A 84 -21.60 13.10 -22.24
N GLN A 85 -21.06 13.61 -21.13
CA GLN A 85 -19.63 13.57 -20.84
C GLN A 85 -19.18 12.12 -20.69
N PHE A 86 -17.99 11.79 -21.20
CA PHE A 86 -17.49 10.42 -21.12
C PHE A 86 -17.34 9.94 -19.67
N VAL A 87 -17.01 10.83 -18.72
CA VAL A 87 -16.91 10.50 -17.29
C VAL A 87 -18.26 10.05 -16.69
N ASP A 88 -19.37 10.68 -17.12
CA ASP A 88 -20.72 10.32 -16.68
C ASP A 88 -21.18 8.99 -17.28
N LEU A 89 -20.59 8.59 -18.40
CA LEU A 89 -20.75 7.27 -19.01
C LEU A 89 -19.83 6.21 -18.37
N GLY A 90 -19.02 6.58 -17.37
CA GLY A 90 -18.10 5.67 -16.69
C GLY A 90 -16.75 5.48 -17.39
N LEU A 91 -16.39 6.37 -18.33
CA LEU A 91 -15.07 6.35 -18.96
C LEU A 91 -13.99 6.75 -17.96
N ASP A 92 -13.17 5.79 -17.56
CA ASP A 92 -11.95 6.03 -16.79
C ASP A 92 -10.72 6.27 -17.69
N SER A 93 -9.60 6.57 -17.06
CA SER A 93 -8.34 6.89 -17.76
C SER A 93 -7.76 5.70 -18.56
N ILE A 94 -8.13 4.47 -18.22
CA ILE A 94 -7.65 3.25 -18.89
C ILE A 94 -8.51 3.01 -20.15
N VAL A 95 -9.83 3.08 -20.00
CA VAL A 95 -10.79 2.91 -21.11
C VAL A 95 -10.61 4.02 -22.15
N GLY A 96 -10.31 5.26 -21.72
CA GLY A 96 -10.01 6.37 -22.63
C GLY A 96 -8.80 6.13 -23.53
N VAL A 97 -7.70 5.58 -23.00
CA VAL A 97 -6.51 5.27 -23.81
C VAL A 97 -6.81 4.22 -24.89
N SER A 98 -7.60 3.21 -24.55
CA SER A 98 -8.01 2.16 -25.51
C SER A 98 -8.91 2.70 -26.61
N LEU A 99 -9.86 3.58 -26.26
CA LEU A 99 -10.73 4.29 -27.21
C LEU A 99 -9.93 5.10 -28.23
N ILE A 100 -8.95 5.89 -27.77
CA ILE A 100 -8.12 6.72 -28.66
C ILE A 100 -7.22 5.89 -29.57
N ARG A 101 -6.73 4.74 -29.08
CA ARG A 101 -5.99 3.79 -29.92
C ARG A 101 -6.85 3.28 -31.08
N LYS A 102 -8.10 2.87 -30.83
CA LYS A 102 -9.05 2.43 -31.88
C LYS A 102 -9.34 3.54 -32.89
N ILE A 103 -9.49 4.76 -32.40
CA ILE A 103 -9.70 5.96 -33.24
C ILE A 103 -8.48 6.21 -34.14
N ASN A 104 -7.28 6.23 -33.57
CA ASN A 104 -6.04 6.45 -34.33
C ASN A 104 -5.78 5.37 -35.37
N GLU A 105 -6.05 4.11 -35.03
CA GLU A 105 -5.86 2.98 -35.94
C GLU A 105 -6.78 3.07 -37.17
N LYS A 106 -8.05 3.46 -36.94
CA LYS A 106 -9.08 3.58 -37.98
C LYS A 106 -8.93 4.80 -38.87
N TYR A 107 -8.66 5.96 -38.27
CA TYR A 107 -8.58 7.23 -39.00
C TYR A 107 -7.15 7.62 -39.41
N LYS A 108 -6.16 6.77 -39.09
CA LYS A 108 -4.72 7.01 -39.34
C LYS A 108 -4.24 8.34 -38.76
N THR A 109 -4.76 8.70 -37.59
CA THR A 109 -4.40 9.92 -36.85
C THR A 109 -3.35 9.65 -35.77
N SER A 110 -2.78 10.71 -35.19
CA SER A 110 -1.85 10.64 -34.05
C SER A 110 -2.40 11.43 -32.85
N ILE A 111 -3.67 11.22 -32.53
CA ILE A 111 -4.35 11.90 -31.43
C ILE A 111 -3.83 11.33 -30.10
N GLU A 112 -3.35 12.19 -29.21
CA GLU A 112 -2.94 11.80 -27.88
C GLU A 112 -4.15 11.41 -27.01
N ALA A 113 -4.00 10.42 -26.13
CA ALA A 113 -5.09 9.96 -25.26
C ALA A 113 -5.63 11.06 -24.33
N THR A 114 -4.79 12.04 -24.00
CA THR A 114 -5.15 13.24 -23.24
C THR A 114 -6.22 14.10 -23.94
N LYS A 115 -6.38 13.99 -25.27
CA LYS A 115 -7.39 14.75 -26.02
C LYS A 115 -8.82 14.30 -25.75
N ILE A 116 -9.04 13.12 -25.17
CA ILE A 116 -10.36 12.72 -24.66
C ILE A 116 -10.90 13.71 -23.62
N TYR A 117 -10.01 14.34 -22.85
CA TYR A 117 -10.41 15.30 -21.83
C TYR A 117 -10.73 16.68 -22.43
N SER A 118 -10.05 17.06 -23.51
CA SER A 118 -10.36 18.29 -24.26
C SER A 118 -11.61 18.16 -25.15
N TYR A 119 -11.98 16.93 -25.53
CA TYR A 119 -13.14 16.64 -26.37
C TYR A 119 -13.99 15.55 -25.70
N SER A 120 -14.68 15.93 -24.63
CA SER A 120 -15.21 15.03 -23.61
C SER A 120 -16.57 14.39 -23.92
N THR A 121 -17.08 14.56 -25.14
CA THR A 121 -18.32 13.93 -25.63
C THR A 121 -18.08 13.26 -26.97
N VAL A 122 -18.91 12.26 -27.33
CA VAL A 122 -18.82 11.57 -28.63
C VAL A 122 -18.91 12.58 -29.79
N SER A 123 -19.77 13.58 -29.66
CA SER A 123 -19.94 14.64 -30.66
C SER A 123 -18.70 15.53 -30.81
N GLN A 124 -18.08 15.95 -29.71
CA GLN A 124 -16.88 16.78 -29.73
C GLN A 124 -15.67 15.99 -30.24
N LEU A 125 -15.46 14.78 -29.73
CA LEU A 125 -14.35 13.93 -30.16
C LEU A 125 -14.50 13.54 -31.64
N GLY A 126 -15.72 13.23 -32.09
CA GLY A 126 -15.98 12.93 -33.50
C GLY A 126 -15.68 14.10 -34.44
N ARG A 127 -15.92 15.36 -34.02
CA ARG A 127 -15.51 16.55 -34.79
C ARG A 127 -14.00 16.69 -34.85
N TYR A 128 -13.32 16.55 -33.70
CA TYR A 128 -11.87 16.67 -33.65
C TYR A 128 -11.14 15.57 -34.43
N VAL A 129 -11.61 14.33 -34.34
CA VAL A 129 -11.09 13.19 -35.10
C VAL A 129 -11.20 13.44 -36.61
N LYS A 130 -12.32 14.03 -37.03
CA LYS A 130 -12.51 14.41 -38.43
C LYS A 130 -11.51 15.50 -38.84
N GLU A 131 -11.36 16.55 -38.04
CA GLU A 131 -10.42 17.65 -38.33
C GLU A 131 -8.96 17.18 -38.39
N GLU A 132 -8.53 16.30 -37.47
CA GLU A 132 -7.18 15.75 -37.49
C GLU A 132 -6.95 14.77 -38.65
N ALA A 133 -7.96 13.97 -39.00
CA ALA A 133 -7.89 13.12 -40.19
C ALA A 133 -7.84 13.95 -41.50
N GLU A 134 -8.50 15.10 -41.56
CA GLU A 134 -8.43 16.03 -42.69
C GLU A 134 -7.07 16.76 -42.77
N LYS A 135 -6.49 17.17 -41.64
CA LYS A 135 -5.16 17.83 -41.58
C LYS A 135 -4.03 16.91 -42.05
N GLN A 136 -4.10 15.62 -41.78
CA GLN A 136 -3.11 14.66 -42.27
C GLN A 136 -3.32 14.27 -43.75
N GLY A 137 -4.39 14.78 -44.39
CA GLY A 137 -4.77 14.49 -45.78
C GLY A 137 -4.64 15.64 -46.80
N GLY A 138 -4.22 16.86 -46.44
CA GLY A 138 -4.08 17.97 -47.41
C GLY A 138 -3.32 19.20 -46.92
N VAL A 139 -2.42 19.73 -47.77
CA VAL A 139 -1.60 20.94 -47.51
C VAL A 139 -2.00 22.08 -48.48
N LEU A 140 -2.19 23.31 -47.95
CA LEU A 140 -1.67 24.64 -48.40
C LEU A 140 -2.67 25.85 -48.32
N ILE A 141 -2.37 26.74 -47.36
CA ILE A 141 -2.26 28.24 -47.31
C ILE A 141 -3.30 29.23 -47.91
N THR A 142 -3.59 30.26 -47.09
CA THR A 142 -3.59 31.74 -47.30
C THR A 142 -4.90 32.52 -47.08
N SER A 143 -4.78 33.59 -46.29
CA SER A 143 -5.72 34.72 -46.17
C SER A 143 -5.66 35.63 -47.41
N PRO A 144 -6.74 36.38 -47.75
CA PRO A 144 -6.68 37.83 -47.52
C PRO A 144 -8.03 38.48 -47.15
N ALA A 145 -7.96 39.80 -46.95
CA ALA A 145 -8.86 40.70 -46.24
C ALA A 145 -10.08 41.26 -47.00
N ALA A 146 -10.97 41.86 -46.17
CA ALA A 146 -11.82 43.06 -46.38
C ALA A 146 -13.02 43.04 -47.36
N ALA A 147 -14.23 43.28 -46.82
CA ALA A 147 -15.04 44.49 -47.08
C ALA A 147 -16.39 44.48 -46.32
N THR A 148 -16.74 45.67 -45.83
CA THR A 148 -17.91 46.21 -45.13
C THR A 148 -19.28 46.11 -45.84
N VAL A 149 -20.39 45.96 -45.07
CA VAL A 149 -21.58 46.87 -45.00
C VAL A 149 -22.38 46.61 -43.69
N THR A 150 -22.67 47.67 -42.93
CA THR A 150 -23.52 47.82 -41.71
C THR A 150 -24.96 48.31 -42.06
N PRO A 151 -25.90 48.60 -41.13
CA PRO A 151 -26.41 47.90 -39.94
C PRO A 151 -27.97 47.87 -39.89
N ILE A 152 -28.58 47.10 -38.98
CA ILE A 152 -29.88 47.46 -38.39
C ILE A 152 -29.78 47.32 -36.87
N ALA A 153 -29.95 48.45 -36.19
CA ALA A 153 -30.05 48.56 -34.75
C ALA A 153 -31.53 48.47 -34.31
N LEU A 154 -31.78 47.78 -33.21
CA LEU A 154 -32.87 48.13 -32.28
C LEU A 154 -32.34 47.97 -30.86
N SER A 155 -32.19 49.13 -30.24
CA SER A 155 -31.72 49.35 -28.87
C SER A 155 -32.69 48.82 -27.83
N SER A 156 -32.15 48.28 -26.74
CA SER A 156 -32.67 48.57 -25.40
C SER A 156 -31.51 48.91 -24.47
N LYS A 157 -31.62 50.07 -23.83
CA LYS A 157 -30.64 50.63 -22.89
C LYS A 157 -30.71 49.89 -21.56
N THR A 158 -29.57 49.50 -21.01
CA THR A 158 -29.42 49.40 -19.55
C THR A 158 -28.05 49.96 -19.15
N GLN A 159 -28.06 50.91 -18.22
CA GLN A 159 -26.88 51.54 -17.63
C GLN A 159 -26.09 50.54 -16.73
N PRO A 160 -24.79 50.77 -16.50
CA PRO A 160 -23.89 49.83 -15.83
C PRO A 160 -24.18 49.74 -14.32
N GLN A 161 -24.43 48.53 -13.83
CA GLN A 161 -24.37 48.21 -12.41
C GLN A 161 -22.91 47.87 -12.03
N ASN A 162 -22.49 48.35 -10.86
CA ASN A 162 -21.20 48.04 -10.23
C ASN A 162 -20.99 46.51 -10.13
N VAL A 163 -20.18 45.96 -11.04
CA VAL A 163 -19.72 44.56 -11.00
C VAL A 163 -18.58 44.52 -9.96
N GLY A 164 -18.81 43.85 -8.82
CA GLY A 164 -17.80 43.73 -7.77
C GLY A 164 -16.53 43.07 -8.31
N ALA A 165 -15.36 43.40 -7.73
CA ALA A 165 -14.07 42.88 -8.16
C ALA A 165 -14.03 41.35 -8.30
N LEU A 166 -14.82 40.62 -7.49
CA LEU A 166 -14.94 39.16 -7.58
C LEU A 166 -15.54 38.69 -8.92
N SER A 167 -16.64 39.29 -9.37
CA SER A 167 -17.28 38.92 -10.64
C SER A 167 -16.39 39.18 -11.86
N VAL A 168 -15.52 40.20 -11.81
CA VAL A 168 -14.52 40.46 -12.85
C VAL A 168 -13.40 39.41 -12.81
N VAL A 169 -12.92 39.07 -11.62
CA VAL A 169 -11.87 38.06 -11.45
C VAL A 169 -12.36 36.68 -11.88
N THR A 170 -13.55 36.27 -11.44
CA THR A 170 -14.17 35.00 -11.83
C THR A 170 -14.41 34.93 -13.35
N ALA A 171 -14.88 36.01 -13.98
CA ALA A 171 -15.05 36.06 -15.44
C ALA A 171 -13.71 35.92 -16.19
N ASN A 172 -12.64 36.56 -15.70
CA ASN A 172 -11.32 36.44 -16.31
C ASN A 172 -10.71 35.05 -16.11
N VAL A 173 -10.88 34.43 -14.94
CA VAL A 173 -10.45 33.04 -14.70
C VAL A 173 -11.21 32.09 -15.63
N LYS A 174 -12.52 32.31 -15.81
CA LYS A 174 -13.36 31.57 -16.76
C LYS A 174 -12.84 31.70 -18.19
N LYS A 175 -12.49 32.91 -18.60
CA LYS A 175 -11.95 33.20 -19.93
C LYS A 175 -10.58 32.55 -20.15
N PHE A 176 -9.66 32.66 -19.20
CA PHE A 176 -8.37 31.99 -19.31
C PHE A 176 -8.51 30.47 -19.37
N LEU A 177 -9.45 29.92 -18.61
CA LEU A 177 -9.79 28.50 -18.66
C LEU A 177 -10.36 28.11 -20.02
N ALA A 178 -11.26 28.92 -20.60
CA ALA A 178 -11.80 28.71 -21.95
C ALA A 178 -10.70 28.71 -23.02
N ASP A 179 -9.78 29.67 -22.96
CA ASP A 179 -8.66 29.78 -23.88
C ASP A 179 -7.70 28.57 -23.78
N GLU A 180 -7.43 28.09 -22.57
CA GLU A 180 -6.54 26.94 -22.33
C GLU A 180 -7.18 25.60 -22.72
N LEU A 181 -8.49 25.47 -22.52
CA LEU A 181 -9.25 24.27 -22.90
C LEU A 181 -9.75 24.29 -24.35
N LEU A 182 -9.54 25.40 -25.08
CA LEU A 182 -10.06 25.63 -26.43
C LEU A 182 -11.59 25.50 -26.51
N MET A 183 -12.29 25.93 -25.46
CA MET A 183 -13.75 25.90 -25.32
C MET A 183 -14.34 27.31 -25.45
N GLN A 184 -15.65 27.41 -25.70
CA GLN A 184 -16.34 28.70 -25.61
C GLN A 184 -16.68 29.01 -24.13
N GLU A 185 -16.59 30.27 -23.69
CA GLU A 185 -16.87 30.65 -22.29
C GLU A 185 -18.27 30.22 -21.80
N GLN A 186 -19.23 30.05 -22.72
CA GLN A 186 -20.59 29.60 -22.43
C GLN A 186 -20.72 28.09 -22.17
N GLU A 187 -19.71 27.31 -22.52
CA GLU A 187 -19.64 25.85 -22.27
C GLU A 187 -19.02 25.52 -20.90
N ILE A 188 -18.50 26.53 -20.20
CA ILE A 188 -17.90 26.39 -18.86
C ILE A 188 -18.93 26.69 -17.79
N ASP A 189 -19.35 25.65 -17.05
CA ASP A 189 -20.04 25.82 -15.77
C ASP A 189 -19.04 26.25 -14.71
N GLU A 190 -19.30 27.39 -14.08
CA GLU A 190 -18.41 27.98 -13.08
C GLU A 190 -18.32 27.16 -11.79
N ASN A 191 -19.30 26.30 -11.53
CA ASN A 191 -19.34 25.41 -10.37
C ASN A 191 -18.87 23.98 -10.69
N ALA A 192 -18.67 23.64 -11.96
CA ALA A 192 -18.10 22.36 -12.35
C ALA A 192 -16.63 22.29 -11.91
N GLN A 193 -16.17 21.09 -11.55
CA GLN A 193 -14.77 20.93 -11.18
C GLN A 193 -13.90 21.12 -12.42
N PHE A 194 -12.70 21.67 -12.28
CA PHE A 194 -11.79 21.85 -13.41
C PHE A 194 -11.45 20.54 -14.11
N VAL A 195 -11.38 19.43 -13.36
CA VAL A 195 -11.20 18.10 -13.96
C VAL A 195 -12.40 17.66 -14.80
N ASP A 196 -13.63 18.01 -14.39
CA ASP A 196 -14.86 17.74 -15.16
C ASP A 196 -14.89 18.58 -16.45
N LEU A 197 -14.16 19.72 -16.45
CA LEU A 197 -13.97 20.58 -17.61
C LEU A 197 -12.76 20.17 -18.47
N GLY A 198 -12.04 19.10 -18.13
CA GLY A 198 -10.91 18.60 -18.92
C GLY A 198 -9.56 19.24 -18.60
N LEU A 199 -9.44 19.90 -17.44
CA LEU A 199 -8.17 20.49 -16.99
C LEU A 199 -7.22 19.42 -16.45
N ASP A 200 -6.12 19.19 -17.15
CA ASP A 200 -5.01 18.35 -16.69
C ASP A 200 -3.90 19.16 -15.99
N SER A 201 -2.85 18.48 -15.52
CA SER A 201 -1.72 19.12 -14.82
C SER A 201 -0.88 20.07 -15.70
N ILE A 202 -0.88 19.90 -17.03
CA ILE A 202 -0.13 20.76 -17.96
C ILE A 202 -0.94 22.03 -18.23
N VAL A 203 -2.23 21.85 -18.54
CA VAL A 203 -3.20 22.94 -18.77
C VAL A 203 -3.39 23.74 -17.47
N GLY A 204 -3.43 23.09 -16.31
CA GLY A 204 -3.52 23.72 -15.00
C GLY A 204 -2.34 24.63 -14.68
N VAL A 205 -1.12 24.21 -14.99
CA VAL A 205 0.08 25.06 -14.84
C VAL A 205 0.04 26.27 -15.77
N SER A 206 -0.38 26.08 -17.03
CA SER A 206 -0.52 27.17 -17.99
C SER A 206 -1.59 28.18 -17.60
N LEU A 207 -2.74 27.71 -17.09
CA LEU A 207 -3.80 28.53 -16.53
C LEU A 207 -3.30 29.39 -15.37
N ILE A 208 -2.60 28.78 -14.41
CA ILE A 208 -2.06 29.48 -13.24
C ILE A 208 -0.97 30.48 -13.65
N ARG A 209 -0.15 30.17 -14.66
CA ARG A 209 0.79 31.14 -15.25
C ARG A 209 0.07 32.35 -15.82
N LYS A 210 -0.99 32.18 -16.62
CA LYS A 210 -1.80 33.28 -17.16
C LYS A 210 -2.45 34.12 -16.06
N ILE A 211 -2.96 33.47 -15.01
CA ILE A 211 -3.52 34.14 -13.84
C ILE A 211 -2.46 34.98 -13.13
N ASN A 212 -1.27 34.41 -12.90
CA ASN A 212 -0.15 35.09 -12.26
C ASN A 212 0.37 36.28 -13.07
N GLU A 213 0.51 36.12 -14.39
CA GLU A 213 0.89 37.21 -15.29
C GLU A 213 -0.14 38.34 -15.28
N ASN A 214 -1.43 38.01 -15.33
CA ASN A 214 -2.50 39.00 -15.41
C ASN A 214 -2.72 39.76 -14.10
N TYR A 215 -2.68 39.07 -12.95
CA TYR A 215 -2.92 39.68 -11.64
C TYR A 215 -1.65 40.01 -10.87
N LYS A 216 -0.47 39.81 -11.46
CA LYS A 216 0.83 39.97 -10.80
C LYS A 216 0.90 39.20 -9.47
N THR A 217 0.29 38.02 -9.44
CA THR A 217 0.30 37.13 -8.28
C THR A 217 1.40 36.08 -8.43
N SER A 218 1.69 35.38 -7.33
CA SER A 218 2.60 34.24 -7.28
C SER A 218 1.87 33.01 -6.75
N ILE A 219 0.72 32.70 -7.35
CA ILE A 219 -0.12 31.56 -7.00
C ILE A 219 0.56 30.28 -7.47
N ASP A 220 0.70 29.32 -6.57
CA ASP A 220 1.25 28.01 -6.88
C ASP A 220 0.27 27.17 -7.71
N ALA A 221 0.77 26.39 -8.67
CA ALA A 221 -0.06 25.57 -9.55
C ALA A 221 -0.86 24.49 -8.80
N THR A 222 -0.38 24.02 -7.65
CA THR A 222 -1.08 23.06 -6.79
C THR A 222 -2.39 23.60 -6.23
N LYS A 223 -2.56 24.93 -6.15
CA LYS A 223 -3.80 25.55 -5.64
C LYS A 223 -5.02 25.27 -6.52
N ILE A 224 -4.81 24.83 -7.76
CA ILE A 224 -5.90 24.41 -8.64
C ILE A 224 -6.65 23.18 -8.09
N TYR A 225 -5.97 22.35 -7.28
CA TYR A 225 -6.56 21.19 -6.60
C TYR A 225 -7.26 21.57 -5.29
N SER A 226 -6.78 22.61 -4.61
CA SER A 226 -7.44 23.16 -3.40
C SER A 226 -8.71 23.96 -3.75
N TYR A 227 -8.73 24.61 -4.91
CA TYR A 227 -9.84 25.44 -5.38
C TYR A 227 -10.38 24.95 -6.72
N PRO A 228 -10.99 23.76 -6.78
CA PRO A 228 -11.20 23.03 -8.02
C PRO A 228 -12.32 23.56 -8.92
N THR A 229 -12.81 24.79 -8.75
CA THR A 229 -13.87 25.38 -9.59
C THR A 229 -13.53 26.82 -9.96
N VAL A 230 -14.13 27.34 -11.05
CA VAL A 230 -13.93 28.73 -11.48
C VAL A 230 -14.33 29.70 -10.36
N VAL A 231 -15.41 29.41 -9.62
CA VAL A 231 -15.85 30.25 -8.50
C VAL A 231 -14.87 30.20 -7.32
N GLN A 232 -14.39 29.00 -6.93
CA GLN A 232 -13.46 28.86 -5.81
C GLN A 232 -12.08 29.46 -6.14
N LEU A 233 -11.54 29.15 -7.32
CA LEU A 233 -10.26 29.71 -7.76
C LEU A 233 -10.37 31.21 -7.97
N GLY A 234 -11.48 31.70 -8.56
CA GLY A 234 -11.72 33.14 -8.72
C GLY A 234 -11.77 33.89 -7.39
N ARG A 235 -12.36 33.29 -6.34
CA ARG A 235 -12.29 33.84 -4.98
C ARG A 235 -10.86 33.89 -4.44
N TYR A 236 -10.12 32.80 -4.57
CA TYR A 236 -8.74 32.74 -4.10
C TYR A 236 -7.81 33.71 -4.85
N VAL A 237 -7.92 33.76 -6.19
CA VAL A 237 -7.17 34.70 -7.05
C VAL A 237 -7.46 36.13 -6.66
N LYS A 238 -8.73 36.46 -6.37
CA LYS A 238 -9.10 37.79 -5.89
C LYS A 238 -8.40 38.11 -4.56
N GLU A 239 -8.46 37.19 -3.58
CA GLU A 239 -7.81 37.39 -2.27
C GLU A 239 -6.29 37.57 -2.39
N GLU A 240 -5.62 36.80 -3.24
CA GLU A 240 -4.19 36.92 -3.49
C GLU A 240 -3.83 38.20 -4.26
N ALA A 241 -4.62 38.58 -5.25
CA ALA A 241 -4.44 39.83 -5.99
C ALA A 241 -4.71 41.08 -5.11
N GLU A 242 -5.62 40.99 -4.14
CA GLU A 242 -5.84 42.03 -3.13
C GLU A 242 -4.66 42.14 -2.16
N LYS A 243 -4.08 41.02 -1.69
CA LYS A 243 -2.89 41.00 -0.82
C LYS A 243 -1.65 41.60 -1.50
N GLN A 244 -1.49 41.42 -2.81
CA GLN A 244 -0.36 41.96 -3.59
C GLN A 244 -0.61 43.37 -4.16
N GLY A 245 -1.75 43.99 -3.83
CA GLY A 245 -2.08 45.35 -4.26
C GLY A 245 -2.41 45.49 -5.76
N ALA A 246 -2.69 44.38 -6.45
CA ALA A 246 -3.08 44.38 -7.86
C ALA A 246 -4.57 44.72 -8.07
N LEU A 247 -5.39 44.60 -7.02
CA LEU A 247 -6.79 45.06 -6.99
C LEU A 247 -6.94 46.15 -5.93
N PHE A 248 -7.21 47.39 -6.35
CA PHE A 248 -7.52 48.50 -5.43
C PHE A 248 -8.99 48.42 -4.99
N THR A 249 -9.23 48.31 -3.68
CA THR A 249 -10.52 48.69 -3.11
C THR A 249 -10.49 50.20 -2.87
N ASN A 250 -11.34 50.96 -3.55
CA ASN A 250 -11.56 52.36 -3.19
C ASN A 250 -12.18 52.39 -1.78
N PRO A 251 -11.64 53.15 -0.82
CA PRO A 251 -12.32 53.37 0.45
C PRO A 251 -13.61 54.15 0.17
N ILE A 252 -14.75 53.57 0.55
CA ILE A 252 -16.00 54.30 0.61
C ILE A 252 -15.80 55.40 1.66
N ILE A 253 -15.77 56.66 1.20
CA ILE A 253 -15.93 57.83 2.06
C ILE A 253 -17.37 57.77 2.57
N THR A 254 -17.55 57.34 3.81
CA THR A 254 -18.82 57.51 4.51
C THR A 254 -18.90 58.97 4.95
N GLU A 255 -19.69 59.77 4.23
CA GLU A 255 -20.11 61.08 4.73
C GLU A 255 -20.88 60.91 6.04
N VAL A 256 -20.36 61.54 7.09
CA VAL A 256 -20.99 61.67 8.40
C VAL A 256 -22.14 62.69 8.27
N ILE A 257 -23.37 62.21 8.28
CA ILE A 257 -24.56 63.02 8.57
C ILE A 257 -24.96 62.71 10.03
N PRO A 258 -25.06 63.70 10.92
CA PRO A 258 -25.28 63.48 12.34
C PRO A 258 -26.74 63.15 12.65
N SER A 259 -26.99 62.05 13.36
CA SER A 259 -28.28 61.78 13.99
C SER A 259 -28.16 61.80 15.52
N ALA A 260 -28.90 62.74 16.12
CA ALA A 260 -29.10 62.89 17.56
C ALA A 260 -30.09 61.81 18.09
N PRO A 261 -30.17 61.61 19.43
CA PRO A 261 -30.42 60.31 20.04
C PRO A 261 -31.91 60.03 20.30
N VAL A 262 -32.30 58.75 20.30
CA VAL A 262 -33.59 58.30 20.87
C VAL A 262 -33.40 57.07 21.75
N ASN A 263 -33.94 57.20 22.97
CA ASN A 263 -33.89 56.28 24.09
C ASN A 263 -34.62 54.94 23.87
N LYS A 264 -34.15 53.94 24.64
CA LYS A 264 -34.74 52.61 24.91
C LYS A 264 -36.23 52.65 25.26
N ILE A 265 -37.01 51.69 24.75
CA ILE A 265 -38.13 51.05 25.46
C ILE A 265 -38.24 49.55 25.08
N HIS A 266 -38.39 48.68 26.08
CA HIS A 266 -38.74 47.26 26.02
C HIS A 266 -40.19 47.03 25.56
N SER A 267 -40.45 45.93 24.83
CA SER A 267 -41.66 45.12 25.08
C SER A 267 -41.61 43.74 24.40
N GLN A 268 -42.03 42.74 25.19
CA GLN A 268 -42.24 41.33 24.90
C GLN A 268 -43.22 41.07 23.75
N VAL A 269 -43.08 39.93 23.04
CA VAL A 269 -44.23 39.21 22.48
C VAL A 269 -44.04 37.68 22.59
N ASN A 270 -45.11 37.05 23.08
CA ASN A 270 -45.30 35.64 23.41
C ASN A 270 -45.51 34.71 22.20
N TYR A 271 -45.24 33.42 22.45
CA TYR A 271 -45.58 32.23 21.66
C TYR A 271 -47.08 32.08 21.33
N ILE A 272 -47.40 31.65 20.10
CA ILE A 272 -48.52 30.73 19.80
C ILE A 272 -48.09 29.65 18.77
N SER A 273 -48.70 28.48 18.91
CA SER A 273 -48.29 27.12 18.54
C SER A 273 -48.84 26.56 17.20
N LYS A 274 -48.06 25.63 16.63
CA LYS A 274 -48.40 24.41 15.82
C LYS A 274 -48.79 24.50 14.33
N SER A 275 -47.94 23.83 13.52
CA SER A 275 -48.36 22.90 12.47
C SER A 275 -47.40 21.69 12.44
N LYS A 276 -47.96 20.48 12.36
CA LYS A 276 -47.27 19.18 12.43
C LYS A 276 -46.80 18.74 11.04
N VAL A 277 -45.49 18.56 10.86
CA VAL A 277 -44.94 17.63 9.87
C VAL A 277 -44.09 16.61 10.63
N LYS A 278 -44.50 15.33 10.61
CA LYS A 278 -43.73 14.22 11.19
C LYS A 278 -42.52 13.94 10.29
N LYS A 279 -41.33 14.42 10.67
CA LYS A 279 -40.07 13.79 10.26
C LYS A 279 -39.78 12.65 11.24
N LEU A 280 -39.49 11.46 10.71
CA LEU A 280 -38.92 10.35 11.48
C LEU A 280 -37.48 10.73 11.87
N SER A 281 -37.30 11.31 13.06
CA SER A 281 -35.99 11.56 13.64
C SER A 281 -35.52 10.33 14.41
N SER A 282 -34.32 9.88 14.08
CA SER A 282 -33.62 8.78 14.75
C SER A 282 -33.37 9.09 16.23
N TRP A 283 -33.36 8.03 17.03
CA TRP A 283 -33.14 7.96 18.48
C TRP A 283 -31.79 8.51 18.99
N ARG A 284 -30.95 9.11 18.14
CA ARG A 284 -29.58 9.55 18.49
C ARG A 284 -29.46 10.95 19.11
N ASN A 285 -30.53 11.73 19.20
CA ASN A 285 -30.47 13.12 19.71
C ASN A 285 -31.09 13.34 21.10
N GLN A 286 -31.24 12.30 21.94
CA GLN A 286 -31.88 12.43 23.26
C GLN A 286 -31.03 11.99 24.46
N LEU A 287 -29.69 12.02 24.38
CA LEU A 287 -28.83 11.72 25.54
C LEU A 287 -27.79 12.80 25.88
N SER A 288 -27.92 14.01 25.33
CA SER A 288 -27.08 15.15 25.72
C SER A 288 -27.91 16.22 26.44
N SER A 289 -28.33 15.93 27.67
CA SER A 289 -28.30 16.91 28.76
C SER A 289 -28.78 16.30 30.09
N ARG A 290 -27.97 16.55 31.13
CA ARG A 290 -28.19 16.30 32.57
C ARG A 290 -27.76 14.94 33.13
N ILE A 291 -26.45 14.79 33.29
CA ILE A 291 -25.87 14.52 34.61
C ILE A 291 -24.62 15.40 34.73
N THR A 292 -24.65 16.37 35.64
CA THR A 292 -23.45 16.99 36.20
C THR A 292 -22.97 16.12 37.35
N PRO A 293 -21.77 15.53 37.26
CA PRO A 293 -20.89 15.39 38.40
C PRO A 293 -19.84 16.49 38.32
N GLU A 294 -19.80 17.35 39.33
CA GLU A 294 -18.57 18.00 39.75
C GLU A 294 -17.58 16.90 40.14
N THR A 295 -16.80 16.43 39.17
CA THR A 295 -15.49 15.82 39.37
C THR A 295 -14.65 16.25 38.20
N ASP A 296 -13.46 16.75 38.52
CA ASP A 296 -12.39 17.18 37.65
C ASP A 296 -11.94 16.06 36.68
N SER A 297 -12.76 15.73 35.68
CA SER A 297 -12.41 14.81 34.60
C SER A 297 -11.88 15.61 33.41
N SER A 298 -10.77 16.33 33.61
CA SER A 298 -9.91 16.61 32.47
C SER A 298 -9.59 15.26 31.84
N PHE A 299 -9.97 15.03 30.58
CA PHE A 299 -9.23 14.07 29.76
C PHE A 299 -7.79 14.59 29.77
N LYS A 300 -6.97 14.15 30.74
CA LYS A 300 -5.54 14.35 30.68
C LYS A 300 -5.13 13.57 29.45
N THR A 301 -4.79 14.29 28.39
CA THR A 301 -4.13 13.74 27.20
C THR A 301 -2.82 13.11 27.70
N GLN A 302 -2.88 11.83 28.04
CA GLN A 302 -1.73 11.08 28.55
C GLN A 302 -0.88 10.66 27.35
N PRO A 303 0.43 10.96 27.34
CA PRO A 303 1.34 10.46 26.31
C PRO A 303 1.46 8.93 26.36
N ILE A 304 1.84 8.32 25.23
CA ILE A 304 2.06 6.88 25.10
C ILE A 304 3.56 6.61 24.94
N ALA A 305 4.13 5.77 25.81
CA ALA A 305 5.51 5.32 25.72
C ALA A 305 5.64 4.17 24.71
N VAL A 306 6.73 4.21 23.94
CA VAL A 306 7.20 3.07 23.15
C VAL A 306 8.24 2.32 23.97
N ILE A 307 7.90 1.12 24.42
CA ILE A 307 8.73 0.36 25.38
C ILE A 307 9.50 -0.79 24.73
N GLY A 308 9.18 -1.15 23.49
CA GLY A 308 9.88 -2.17 22.71
C GLY A 308 9.61 -1.99 21.22
N MET A 309 10.54 -2.45 20.38
CA MET A 309 10.35 -2.48 18.94
C MET A 309 11.16 -3.61 18.28
N ALA A 310 10.65 -4.12 17.16
CA ALA A 310 11.39 -5.02 16.29
C ALA A 310 10.94 -4.82 14.84
N GLY A 311 11.83 -5.10 13.91
CA GLY A 311 11.51 -5.01 12.50
C GLY A 311 12.61 -5.54 11.60
N GLN A 312 12.23 -5.78 10.35
CA GLN A 312 13.10 -6.20 9.28
C GLN A 312 12.77 -5.37 8.03
N PHE A 313 13.82 -4.88 7.37
CA PHE A 313 13.72 -3.99 6.23
C PHE A 313 14.76 -4.39 5.16
N PRO A 314 14.68 -3.87 3.93
CA PRO A 314 15.62 -4.19 2.87
C PRO A 314 17.08 -4.02 3.30
N GLU A 315 17.90 -5.05 3.08
CA GLU A 315 19.30 -5.14 3.53
C GLU A 315 19.54 -4.93 5.04
N ALA A 316 18.52 -5.15 5.87
CA ALA A 316 18.59 -5.02 7.33
C ALA A 316 17.77 -6.11 8.04
N LYS A 317 18.44 -7.03 8.73
CA LYS A 317 17.80 -8.15 9.43
C LYS A 317 17.16 -7.76 10.76
N ASN A 318 17.55 -6.61 11.29
CA ASN A 318 17.14 -6.08 12.58
C ASN A 318 17.17 -4.54 12.54
N ILE A 319 16.70 -3.91 13.63
CA ILE A 319 16.59 -2.46 13.76
C ILE A 319 17.96 -1.76 13.86
N GLU A 320 18.99 -2.46 14.34
CA GLU A 320 20.36 -1.95 14.43
C GLU A 320 20.99 -1.81 13.04
N GLU A 321 20.92 -2.85 12.21
CA GLU A 321 21.35 -2.81 10.81
C GLU A 321 20.54 -1.77 10.01
N PHE A 322 19.24 -1.66 10.30
CA PHE A 322 18.38 -0.66 9.67
C PHE A 322 18.85 0.76 9.98
N TRP A 323 19.17 1.06 11.24
CA TRP A 323 19.74 2.34 11.62
C TRP A 323 21.09 2.59 10.95
N GLN A 324 21.99 1.60 10.94
CA GLN A 324 23.29 1.73 10.31
C GLN A 324 23.17 2.07 8.81
N ASN A 325 22.29 1.39 8.10
CA ASN A 325 22.01 1.65 6.69
C ASN A 325 21.49 3.09 6.48
N ILE A 326 20.52 3.53 7.29
CA ILE A 326 19.97 4.89 7.20
C ILE A 326 21.03 5.95 7.53
N ALA A 327 21.77 5.77 8.62
CA ALA A 327 22.78 6.71 9.08
C ALA A 327 23.91 6.90 8.07
N GLN A 328 24.28 5.81 7.37
CA GLN A 328 25.26 5.83 6.29
C GLN A 328 24.72 6.40 4.96
N GLY A 329 23.40 6.65 4.87
CA GLY A 329 22.76 7.05 3.61
C GLY A 329 22.79 5.94 2.56
N LYS A 330 22.69 4.67 2.98
CA LYS A 330 22.69 3.53 2.08
C LYS A 330 21.37 3.46 1.30
N ASN A 331 21.47 3.18 0.01
CA ASN A 331 20.34 2.80 -0.83
C ASN A 331 20.24 1.26 -0.84
N CYS A 332 19.11 0.74 -0.36
CA CYS A 332 18.82 -0.68 -0.20
C CYS A 332 17.89 -1.22 -1.30
N ILE A 333 17.81 -0.52 -2.43
CA ILE A 333 17.07 -0.95 -3.62
C ILE A 333 18.01 -1.74 -4.54
N SER A 334 17.52 -2.88 -5.02
CA SER A 334 18.19 -3.72 -6.01
C SER A 334 17.22 -4.14 -7.12
N GLU A 335 17.73 -4.76 -8.18
CA GLU A 335 16.87 -5.44 -9.16
C GLU A 335 16.17 -6.63 -8.49
N ILE A 336 14.94 -6.91 -8.92
CA ILE A 336 14.17 -8.04 -8.39
C ILE A 336 14.96 -9.35 -8.61
N PRO A 337 15.29 -10.09 -7.53
CA PRO A 337 16.03 -11.34 -7.66
C PRO A 337 15.23 -12.40 -8.42
N GLN A 338 15.89 -13.17 -9.28
CA GLN A 338 15.26 -14.27 -10.05
C GLN A 338 14.60 -15.34 -9.15
N LYS A 339 15.11 -15.50 -7.92
CA LYS A 339 14.52 -16.38 -6.89
C LYS A 339 13.13 -15.92 -6.39
N ARG A 340 12.73 -14.67 -6.66
CA ARG A 340 11.39 -14.14 -6.32
C ARG A 340 10.42 -14.47 -7.45
N TRP A 341 10.70 -13.94 -8.64
CA TRP A 341 10.03 -14.30 -9.88
C TRP A 341 10.93 -13.91 -11.05
N ASP A 342 10.69 -14.50 -12.23
CA ASP A 342 11.43 -14.12 -13.43
C ASP A 342 10.98 -12.75 -13.93
N ILE A 343 11.73 -11.71 -13.58
CA ILE A 343 11.44 -10.34 -13.99
C ILE A 343 11.48 -10.17 -15.52
N ASN A 344 12.23 -10.99 -16.26
CA ASN A 344 12.28 -10.91 -17.73
C ASN A 344 10.93 -11.27 -18.37
N THR A 345 10.12 -12.09 -17.69
CA THR A 345 8.77 -12.43 -18.13
C THR A 345 7.82 -11.24 -18.04
N TYR A 346 8.02 -10.31 -17.09
CA TYR A 346 7.07 -9.23 -16.80
C TYR A 346 7.59 -7.84 -17.16
N TYR A 347 8.89 -7.62 -17.15
CA TYR A 347 9.49 -6.32 -17.40
C TYR A 347 9.43 -5.95 -18.87
N GLN A 348 9.06 -4.71 -19.14
CA GLN A 348 9.15 -4.11 -20.45
C GLN A 348 9.39 -2.60 -20.32
N GLU A 349 10.45 -2.12 -20.93
CA GLU A 349 10.82 -0.70 -20.93
C GLU A 349 9.75 0.17 -21.63
N GLY A 350 9.66 1.43 -21.20
CA GLY A 350 8.77 2.45 -21.74
C GLY A 350 7.42 2.53 -21.01
N ASN A 351 6.37 2.80 -21.77
CA ASN A 351 5.04 2.98 -21.20
C ASN A 351 4.46 1.66 -20.68
N PRO A 352 3.70 1.69 -19.56
CA PRO A 352 3.02 0.51 -19.04
C PRO A 352 2.19 -0.19 -20.11
N LYS A 353 2.37 -1.50 -20.26
CA LYS A 353 1.54 -2.37 -21.09
C LYS A 353 0.80 -3.36 -20.20
N ALA A 354 -0.43 -3.72 -20.58
CA ALA A 354 -1.24 -4.66 -19.82
C ALA A 354 -0.47 -5.96 -19.50
N GLY A 355 -0.47 -6.37 -18.23
CA GLY A 355 0.24 -7.55 -17.74
C GLY A 355 1.76 -7.43 -17.64
N LYS A 356 2.34 -6.26 -17.94
CA LYS A 356 3.77 -5.97 -17.84
C LYS A 356 4.05 -4.89 -16.79
N THR A 357 5.29 -4.81 -16.34
CA THR A 357 5.81 -3.73 -15.49
C THR A 357 6.91 -2.98 -16.23
N ASN A 358 6.97 -1.65 -16.06
CA ASN A 358 8.06 -0.82 -16.57
C ASN A 358 9.14 -0.52 -15.51
N SER A 359 9.07 -1.20 -14.35
CA SER A 359 10.09 -1.13 -13.31
C SER A 359 10.50 -2.54 -12.89
N LYS A 360 11.80 -2.73 -12.70
CA LYS A 360 12.44 -3.98 -12.28
C LYS A 360 13.12 -3.88 -10.91
N TRP A 361 12.87 -2.80 -10.19
CA TRP A 361 13.54 -2.43 -8.94
C TRP A 361 12.65 -2.70 -7.73
N MET A 362 13.27 -3.09 -6.62
CA MET A 362 12.56 -3.39 -5.37
C MET A 362 13.49 -3.31 -4.15
N GLY A 363 12.96 -2.83 -3.03
CA GLY A 363 13.57 -3.05 -1.72
C GLY A 363 13.15 -4.43 -1.21
N THR A 364 14.06 -5.41 -1.23
CA THR A 364 13.72 -6.81 -0.92
C THR A 364 14.15 -7.22 0.47
N LEU A 365 13.29 -7.96 1.17
CA LEU A 365 13.66 -8.64 2.41
C LEU A 365 14.55 -9.86 2.13
N GLU A 366 15.53 -10.05 3.01
CA GLU A 366 16.20 -11.33 3.19
C GLU A 366 15.36 -12.25 4.07
N GLU A 367 15.62 -13.56 4.06
CA GLU A 367 15.00 -14.51 4.99
C GLU A 367 13.44 -14.50 4.98
N TYR A 368 12.83 -13.95 3.94
CA TYR A 368 11.38 -13.81 3.76
C TYR A 368 10.62 -15.14 3.73
N ASP A 369 11.32 -16.21 3.39
CA ASP A 369 10.84 -17.58 3.31
C ASP A 369 11.19 -18.41 4.55
N GLN A 370 11.88 -17.84 5.54
CA GLN A 370 12.37 -18.54 6.72
C GLN A 370 11.44 -18.37 7.92
N PHE A 371 11.26 -19.43 8.71
CA PHE A 371 10.39 -19.42 9.90
C PHE A 371 10.74 -20.55 10.88
N ASP A 372 10.45 -20.36 12.16
CA ASP A 372 10.61 -21.38 13.22
C ASP A 372 9.23 -21.85 13.72
N PRO A 373 8.56 -22.77 13.01
CA PRO A 373 7.17 -23.10 13.32
C PRO A 373 7.02 -23.87 14.63
N LEU A 374 8.00 -24.72 14.98
CA LEU A 374 7.94 -25.51 16.20
C LEU A 374 8.03 -24.65 17.45
N PHE A 375 8.76 -23.53 17.39
CA PHE A 375 8.74 -22.51 18.45
C PHE A 375 7.32 -22.00 18.73
N PHE A 376 6.55 -21.73 17.67
CA PHE A 376 5.19 -21.22 17.74
C PHE A 376 4.13 -22.31 17.85
N THR A 377 4.52 -23.56 18.09
CA THR A 377 3.61 -24.73 18.12
C THR A 377 2.80 -24.93 16.84
N ILE A 378 3.39 -24.55 15.71
CA ILE A 378 2.83 -24.69 14.36
C ILE A 378 3.49 -25.90 13.67
N SER A 379 2.70 -26.67 12.92
CA SER A 379 3.26 -27.79 12.15
C SER A 379 3.98 -27.30 10.89
N PRO A 380 5.04 -27.98 10.42
CA PRO A 380 5.71 -27.66 9.15
C PRO A 380 4.77 -27.49 7.95
N ILE A 381 3.74 -28.33 7.85
CA ILE A 381 2.74 -28.30 6.76
C ILE A 381 1.89 -27.03 6.84
N GLU A 382 1.47 -26.63 8.04
CA GLU A 382 0.75 -25.36 8.22
C GLU A 382 1.67 -24.18 7.89
N ALA A 383 2.93 -24.21 8.34
CA ALA A 383 3.89 -23.14 8.09
C ALA A 383 4.15 -22.90 6.60
N GLU A 384 4.20 -23.96 5.79
CA GLU A 384 4.31 -23.86 4.32
C GLU A 384 3.13 -23.10 3.70
N SER A 385 1.91 -23.39 4.18
CA SER A 385 0.69 -22.71 3.73
C SER A 385 0.52 -21.29 4.26
N MET A 386 1.28 -20.88 5.29
CA MET A 386 1.19 -19.54 5.85
C MET A 386 1.84 -18.51 4.93
N ASP A 387 1.07 -17.46 4.60
CA ASP A 387 1.61 -16.26 3.95
C ASP A 387 2.83 -15.76 4.75
N PRO A 388 3.98 -15.50 4.09
CA PRO A 388 5.18 -14.93 4.70
C PRO A 388 4.92 -13.74 5.62
N GLN A 389 3.93 -12.91 5.29
CA GLN A 389 3.51 -11.77 6.11
C GLN A 389 3.06 -12.22 7.51
N GLN A 390 2.34 -13.35 7.62
CA GLN A 390 1.92 -13.89 8.92
C GLN A 390 3.11 -14.39 9.73
N ARG A 391 4.07 -15.04 9.09
CA ARG A 391 5.26 -15.62 9.72
C ARG A 391 6.17 -14.52 10.28
N LEU A 392 6.51 -13.54 9.45
CA LEU A 392 7.37 -12.42 9.82
C LEU A 392 6.72 -11.52 10.88
N PHE A 393 5.42 -11.24 10.77
CA PHE A 393 4.71 -10.42 11.77
C PHE A 393 4.64 -11.12 13.13
N LEU A 394 4.43 -12.45 13.15
CA LEU A 394 4.43 -13.24 14.38
C LEU A 394 5.79 -13.23 15.08
N GLN A 395 6.88 -13.42 14.33
CA GLN A 395 8.25 -13.32 14.85
C GLN A 395 8.56 -11.90 15.36
N ALA A 396 8.22 -10.87 14.58
CA ALA A 396 8.43 -9.47 14.96
C ALA A 396 7.65 -9.09 16.24
N CYS A 397 6.42 -9.58 16.41
CA CYS A 397 5.67 -9.39 17.65
C CYS A 397 6.36 -10.02 18.86
N TYR A 398 6.85 -11.26 18.73
CA TYR A 398 7.57 -11.93 19.81
C TYR A 398 8.87 -11.20 20.17
N HIS A 399 9.67 -10.83 19.15
CA HIS A 399 10.88 -10.04 19.34
C HIS A 399 10.60 -8.69 20.02
N THR A 400 9.52 -8.01 19.64
CA THR A 400 9.12 -6.73 20.23
C THR A 400 8.83 -6.86 21.74
N ILE A 401 8.24 -7.98 22.17
CA ILE A 401 7.99 -8.27 23.60
C ILE A 401 9.30 -8.52 24.35
N GLU A 402 10.21 -9.31 23.78
CA GLU A 402 11.52 -9.55 24.38
C GLU A 402 12.37 -8.27 24.42
N ASP A 403 12.33 -7.45 23.38
CA ASP A 403 13.01 -6.16 23.33
C ASP A 403 12.51 -5.21 24.44
N ALA A 404 11.20 -5.23 24.73
CA ALA A 404 10.63 -4.51 25.87
C ALA A 404 11.03 -5.06 27.26
N GLY A 405 11.78 -6.17 27.30
CA GLY A 405 12.16 -6.85 28.54
C GLY A 405 10.98 -7.50 29.26
N TYR A 406 9.96 -7.96 28.52
CA TYR A 406 8.85 -8.74 29.07
C TYR A 406 9.01 -10.22 28.72
N ASN A 407 8.70 -11.09 29.69
CA ASN A 407 8.52 -12.50 29.42
C ASN A 407 7.16 -12.70 28.73
N ALA A 408 7.19 -13.13 27.47
CA ALA A 408 6.00 -13.30 26.63
C ALA A 408 4.93 -14.21 27.24
N GLN A 409 5.31 -15.31 27.91
CA GLN A 409 4.36 -16.24 28.54
C GLN A 409 3.62 -15.60 29.73
N LYS A 410 4.26 -14.65 30.42
CA LYS A 410 3.63 -13.92 31.53
C LYS A 410 2.58 -12.90 31.07
N LEU A 411 2.45 -12.65 29.77
CA LEU A 411 1.38 -11.82 29.20
C LEU A 411 0.08 -12.59 28.97
N SER A 412 0.07 -13.91 29.19
CA SER A 412 -1.13 -14.74 29.07
C SER A 412 -2.28 -14.21 29.93
N GLY A 413 -3.46 -14.07 29.33
CA GLY A 413 -4.66 -13.54 29.96
C GLY A 413 -4.69 -12.01 30.12
N THR A 414 -3.64 -11.29 29.73
CA THR A 414 -3.62 -9.82 29.84
C THR A 414 -4.44 -9.17 28.74
N LYS A 415 -4.88 -7.92 28.98
CA LYS A 415 -5.54 -7.06 27.98
C LYS A 415 -4.52 -6.43 27.02
N CYS A 416 -3.63 -7.26 26.47
CA CYS A 416 -2.70 -6.84 25.42
C CYS A 416 -3.43 -6.82 24.07
N GLY A 417 -3.55 -5.65 23.46
CA GLY A 417 -4.16 -5.50 22.13
C GLY A 417 -3.15 -5.74 21.00
N VAL A 418 -3.63 -6.12 19.82
CA VAL A 418 -2.84 -6.36 18.61
C VAL A 418 -3.48 -5.62 17.43
N PHE A 419 -2.73 -4.70 16.84
CA PHE A 419 -3.18 -3.84 15.75
C PHE A 419 -2.21 -3.98 14.57
N ALA A 420 -2.62 -4.70 13.53
CA ALA A 420 -1.75 -5.06 12.41
C ALA A 420 -2.16 -4.31 11.14
N GLY A 421 -1.30 -3.43 10.65
CA GLY A 421 -1.38 -2.86 9.30
C GLY A 421 -0.94 -3.88 8.26
N CYS A 422 -1.88 -4.47 7.53
CA CYS A 422 -1.59 -5.54 6.57
C CYS A 422 -2.63 -5.56 5.44
N ALA A 423 -2.28 -6.17 4.31
CA ALA A 423 -3.16 -6.40 3.18
C ALA A 423 -3.14 -7.88 2.81
N ALA A 424 -4.14 -8.33 2.05
CA ALA A 424 -4.11 -9.67 1.47
C ALA A 424 -2.89 -9.81 0.54
N GLY A 425 -2.09 -10.85 0.75
CA GLY A 425 -0.96 -11.19 -0.11
C GLY A 425 -1.38 -12.05 -1.30
N ASP A 426 -0.45 -12.21 -2.25
CA ASP A 426 -0.61 -13.05 -3.44
C ASP A 426 -0.07 -14.48 -3.23
N TYR A 427 0.37 -14.83 -2.03
CA TYR A 427 1.05 -16.10 -1.76
C TYR A 427 0.20 -17.34 -2.04
N GLN A 428 -1.09 -17.28 -1.69
CA GLN A 428 -2.01 -18.38 -2.00
C GLN A 428 -2.23 -18.54 -3.51
N LEU A 429 -1.94 -17.52 -4.33
CA LEU A 429 -2.04 -17.62 -5.79
C LEU A 429 -1.00 -18.57 -6.41
N LEU A 430 0.04 -18.94 -5.65
CA LEU A 430 1.06 -19.89 -6.10
C LEU A 430 0.54 -21.33 -6.22
N SER A 431 -0.54 -21.70 -5.52
CA SER A 431 -1.10 -23.05 -5.59
C SER A 431 -2.63 -23.05 -5.48
N ARG A 432 -3.30 -23.50 -6.55
CA ARG A 432 -4.76 -23.67 -6.56
C ARG A 432 -5.24 -24.68 -5.51
N GLU A 433 -4.43 -25.69 -5.21
CA GLU A 433 -4.75 -26.65 -4.15
C GLU A 433 -4.79 -25.94 -2.79
N GLN A 434 -3.77 -25.13 -2.48
CA GLN A 434 -3.73 -24.38 -1.23
C GLN A 434 -4.87 -23.36 -1.13
N GLN A 435 -5.22 -22.65 -2.20
CA GLN A 435 -6.37 -21.73 -2.20
C GLN A 435 -7.69 -22.36 -1.74
N LEU A 436 -7.86 -23.66 -2.02
CA LEU A 436 -9.09 -24.39 -1.73
C LEU A 436 -8.96 -25.28 -0.48
N SER A 437 -7.79 -25.27 0.17
CA SER A 437 -7.53 -26.04 1.39
C SER A 437 -7.91 -25.25 2.65
N ALA A 438 -8.18 -25.96 3.74
CA ALA A 438 -8.44 -25.33 5.04
C ALA A 438 -7.20 -24.57 5.54
N GLN A 439 -6.01 -25.11 5.27
CA GLN A 439 -4.72 -24.52 5.62
C GLN A 439 -4.45 -23.24 4.83
N GLY A 440 -4.72 -23.20 3.52
CA GLY A 440 -4.57 -21.97 2.75
C GLY A 440 -5.60 -20.90 3.10
N PHE A 441 -6.82 -21.29 3.53
CA PHE A 441 -7.79 -20.35 4.08
C PHE A 441 -7.25 -19.63 5.33
N THR A 442 -6.73 -20.36 6.32
CA THR A 442 -6.15 -19.73 7.52
C THR A 442 -4.80 -19.06 7.22
N GLY A 443 -4.02 -19.62 6.31
CA GLY A 443 -2.71 -19.14 5.88
C GLY A 443 -2.74 -17.86 5.06
N GLY A 444 -3.84 -17.54 4.37
CA GLY A 444 -3.99 -16.32 3.56
C GLY A 444 -4.84 -15.21 4.19
N THR A 445 -5.52 -15.47 5.31
CA THR A 445 -6.50 -14.52 5.87
C THR A 445 -5.84 -13.45 6.74
N SER A 446 -6.04 -12.16 6.43
CA SER A 446 -5.46 -11.03 7.18
C SER A 446 -5.90 -10.96 8.64
N SER A 447 -7.12 -11.39 9.01
CA SER A 447 -7.52 -11.42 10.43
C SER A 447 -6.76 -12.47 11.23
N ILE A 448 -6.35 -13.57 10.59
CA ILE A 448 -5.51 -14.60 11.22
C ILE A 448 -4.08 -14.09 11.41
N LEU A 449 -3.56 -13.28 10.48
CA LEU A 449 -2.27 -12.59 10.63
C LEU A 449 -2.15 -11.89 11.98
N ALA A 450 -3.12 -11.04 12.34
CA ALA A 450 -3.15 -10.38 13.64
C ALA A 450 -3.42 -11.36 14.80
N ALA A 451 -4.33 -12.30 14.59
CA ALA A 451 -4.78 -13.21 15.65
C ALA A 451 -3.74 -14.24 16.10
N ARG A 452 -2.75 -14.60 15.28
CA ARG A 452 -1.80 -15.66 15.62
C ARG A 452 -0.99 -15.38 16.88
N ILE A 453 -0.49 -14.16 17.07
CA ILE A 453 0.24 -13.82 18.30
C ILE A 453 -0.70 -13.78 19.51
N SER A 454 -1.92 -13.26 19.34
CA SER A 454 -2.94 -13.25 20.40
C SER A 454 -3.31 -14.67 20.83
N TYR A 455 -3.45 -15.58 19.86
CA TYR A 455 -3.72 -16.99 20.10
C TYR A 455 -2.53 -17.67 20.80
N PHE A 456 -1.32 -17.49 20.26
CA PHE A 456 -0.10 -18.13 20.77
C PHE A 456 0.21 -17.74 22.22
N LEU A 457 0.03 -16.45 22.57
CA LEU A 457 0.31 -15.94 23.92
C LEU A 457 -0.94 -15.81 24.79
N ASN A 458 -2.13 -16.22 24.30
CA ASN A 458 -3.41 -16.03 24.99
C ASN A 458 -3.66 -14.57 25.42
N LEU A 459 -3.45 -13.63 24.51
CA LEU A 459 -3.72 -12.20 24.73
C LEU A 459 -5.22 -11.91 24.56
N GLN A 460 -5.80 -11.13 25.46
CA GLN A 460 -7.25 -10.90 25.56
C GLN A 460 -7.65 -9.43 25.30
N GLY A 461 -6.77 -8.64 24.68
CA GLY A 461 -7.12 -7.30 24.19
C GLY A 461 -7.77 -7.31 22.79
N PRO A 462 -8.12 -6.13 22.24
CA PRO A 462 -8.60 -6.00 20.87
C PRO A 462 -7.57 -6.56 19.88
N CYS A 463 -8.03 -7.32 18.88
CA CYS A 463 -7.18 -7.92 17.86
C CYS A 463 -7.72 -7.55 16.48
N ILE A 464 -7.05 -6.64 15.78
CA ILE A 464 -7.59 -5.95 14.59
C ILE A 464 -6.54 -5.92 13.48
N SER A 465 -6.98 -6.33 12.29
CA SER A 465 -6.25 -6.12 11.04
C SER A 465 -6.77 -4.88 10.35
N ILE A 466 -5.87 -4.00 9.90
CA ILE A 466 -6.17 -2.67 9.38
C ILE A 466 -5.57 -2.56 7.97
N GLU A 467 -6.42 -2.24 7.01
CA GLU A 467 -6.03 -1.97 5.62
C GLU A 467 -6.56 -0.61 5.18
N THR A 468 -5.70 0.39 5.25
CA THR A 468 -5.93 1.75 4.73
C THR A 468 -4.88 2.09 3.67
N ALA A 469 -4.51 1.09 2.87
CA ALA A 469 -3.41 1.15 1.92
C ALA A 469 -2.08 1.56 2.58
N CYS A 470 -1.38 2.56 2.05
CA CYS A 470 -0.05 2.97 2.49
C CYS A 470 0.00 3.54 3.93
N SER A 471 -1.12 3.97 4.49
CA SER A 471 -1.20 4.50 5.87
C SER A 471 -1.46 3.43 6.94
N SER A 472 -1.67 2.16 6.55
CA SER A 472 -2.18 1.08 7.41
C SER A 472 -1.44 0.94 8.74
N SER A 473 -0.11 0.81 8.73
CA SER A 473 0.68 0.66 9.96
C SER A 473 0.64 1.88 10.87
N LEU A 474 0.61 3.10 10.32
CA LEU A 474 0.55 4.32 11.13
C LEU A 474 -0.84 4.50 11.75
N VAL A 475 -1.90 4.14 11.01
CA VAL A 475 -3.27 4.03 11.54
C VAL A 475 -3.36 2.96 12.62
N ALA A 476 -2.66 1.83 12.48
CA ALA A 476 -2.62 0.79 13.50
C ALA A 476 -1.99 1.28 14.82
N ILE A 477 -0.89 2.03 14.75
CA ILE A 477 -0.26 2.67 15.91
C ILE A 477 -1.21 3.70 16.55
N ALA A 478 -1.85 4.55 15.75
CA ALA A 478 -2.84 5.53 16.25
C ALA A 478 -4.03 4.85 16.94
N THR A 479 -4.56 3.77 16.36
CA THR A 479 -5.68 2.99 16.91
C THR A 479 -5.28 2.30 18.22
N ALA A 480 -4.05 1.81 18.31
CA ALA A 480 -3.50 1.25 19.54
C ALA A 480 -3.39 2.31 20.66
N CYS A 481 -2.97 3.53 20.31
CA CYS A 481 -2.96 4.66 21.25
C CYS A 481 -4.37 4.98 21.77
N ASP A 482 -5.37 5.02 20.89
CA ASP A 482 -6.77 5.21 21.30
C ASP A 482 -7.25 4.09 22.24
N SER A 483 -6.93 2.82 21.93
CA SER A 483 -7.28 1.68 22.79
C SER A 483 -6.65 1.78 24.19
N LEU A 484 -5.38 2.20 24.28
CA LEU A 484 -4.69 2.41 25.56
C LEU A 484 -5.32 3.55 26.38
N ILE A 485 -5.68 4.66 25.74
CA ILE A 485 -6.31 5.80 26.43
C ILE A 485 -7.73 5.50 26.88
N LEU A 486 -8.49 4.76 26.06
CA LEU A 486 -9.87 4.36 26.37
C LEU A 486 -9.95 3.17 27.34
N GLY A 487 -8.81 2.58 27.73
CA GLY A 487 -8.76 1.41 28.61
C GLY A 487 -9.22 0.10 27.95
N GLY A 488 -9.31 0.07 26.61
CA GLY A 488 -9.52 -1.16 25.83
C GLY A 488 -8.28 -2.07 25.87
N SER A 489 -7.10 -1.48 26.06
CA SER A 489 -5.82 -2.17 26.24
C SER A 489 -5.05 -1.59 27.42
N ASP A 490 -4.28 -2.43 28.11
CA ASP A 490 -3.25 -1.99 29.07
C ASP A 490 -1.84 -1.99 28.45
N LEU A 491 -1.72 -2.71 27.36
CA LEU A 491 -0.51 -2.94 26.58
C LEU A 491 -0.95 -3.16 25.12
N ALA A 492 -0.19 -2.71 24.15
CA ALA A 492 -0.56 -2.94 22.75
C ALA A 492 0.66 -3.22 21.88
N LEU A 493 0.54 -4.24 21.03
CA LEU A 493 1.40 -4.46 19.88
C LEU A 493 0.76 -3.76 18.68
N ALA A 494 1.51 -2.89 18.02
CA ALA A 494 1.04 -2.17 16.86
C ALA A 494 2.13 -2.09 15.79
N GLY A 495 1.75 -2.19 14.52
CA GLY A 495 2.72 -2.13 13.44
C GLY A 495 2.15 -2.51 12.10
N GLY A 496 2.98 -3.04 11.22
CA GLY A 496 2.52 -3.57 9.95
C GLY A 496 3.58 -4.37 9.21
N VAL A 497 3.12 -5.05 8.17
CA VAL A 497 3.92 -5.94 7.34
C VAL A 497 3.45 -5.84 5.89
N TYR A 498 4.40 -5.93 4.96
CA TYR A 498 4.13 -6.19 3.54
C TYR A 498 5.27 -7.01 2.92
N VAL A 499 4.91 -8.08 2.22
CA VAL A 499 5.84 -8.96 1.48
C VAL A 499 5.22 -9.24 0.12
N MET A 500 6.02 -9.15 -0.94
CA MET A 500 5.61 -9.44 -2.31
C MET A 500 6.07 -10.85 -2.67
N THR A 501 5.12 -11.73 -2.95
CA THR A 501 5.43 -13.13 -3.30
C THR A 501 5.39 -13.37 -4.80
N GLY A 502 4.72 -12.50 -5.56
CA GLY A 502 4.72 -12.47 -7.01
C GLY A 502 4.74 -11.06 -7.62
N PRO A 503 4.64 -10.96 -8.96
CA PRO A 503 4.81 -9.71 -9.71
C PRO A 503 3.55 -8.81 -9.70
N GLU A 504 2.44 -9.27 -9.13
CA GLU A 504 1.11 -8.66 -9.35
C GLU A 504 1.08 -7.19 -8.90
N MET A 505 1.65 -6.89 -7.74
CA MET A 505 1.67 -5.55 -7.19
C MET A 505 2.55 -4.59 -8.03
N HIS A 506 3.69 -5.05 -8.57
CA HIS A 506 4.51 -4.28 -9.54
C HIS A 506 3.73 -4.01 -10.82
N ILE A 507 3.03 -5.01 -11.36
CA ILE A 507 2.24 -4.85 -12.59
C ILE A 507 1.11 -3.82 -12.35
N LYS A 508 0.34 -3.96 -11.27
CA LYS A 508 -0.79 -3.06 -10.94
C LYS A 508 -0.34 -1.60 -10.77
N THR A 509 0.76 -1.38 -10.06
CA THR A 509 1.30 -0.03 -9.83
C THR A 509 1.97 0.55 -11.07
N ALA A 510 2.59 -0.27 -11.92
CA ALA A 510 3.06 0.16 -13.22
C ALA A 510 1.90 0.64 -14.10
N GLN A 511 0.80 -0.12 -14.19
CA GLN A 511 -0.39 0.31 -14.96
C GLN A 511 -1.00 1.62 -14.44
N SER A 512 -0.86 1.88 -13.15
CA SER A 512 -1.34 3.10 -12.51
C SER A 512 -0.36 4.29 -12.63
N GLY A 513 0.78 4.11 -13.32
CA GLY A 513 1.79 5.15 -13.52
C GLY A 513 2.52 5.57 -12.23
N MET A 514 2.53 4.73 -11.19
CA MET A 514 3.04 5.09 -9.86
C MET A 514 4.54 4.79 -9.67
N LEU A 515 5.15 4.00 -10.56
CA LEU A 515 6.50 3.48 -10.37
C LEU A 515 7.59 4.37 -10.99
N SER A 516 8.67 4.56 -10.23
CA SER A 516 9.92 5.09 -10.76
C SER A 516 10.60 4.04 -11.65
N GLN A 517 10.93 4.42 -12.88
CA GLN A 517 11.71 3.59 -13.82
C GLN A 517 13.20 3.52 -13.43
N ASP A 518 13.70 4.55 -12.71
CA ASP A 518 15.12 4.69 -12.34
C ASP A 518 15.50 3.88 -11.09
N GLY A 519 14.53 3.20 -10.47
CA GLY A 519 14.78 2.44 -9.24
C GLY A 519 15.12 3.30 -8.03
N ARG A 520 14.64 4.54 -7.95
CA ARG A 520 14.86 5.41 -6.78
C ARG A 520 13.59 6.18 -6.43
N CYS A 521 13.32 6.31 -5.14
CA CYS A 521 12.38 7.32 -4.66
C CYS A 521 13.15 8.65 -4.56
N TYR A 522 12.95 9.53 -5.53
CA TYR A 522 13.54 10.88 -5.58
C TYR A 522 12.74 11.87 -4.73
N THR A 523 12.58 11.57 -3.44
CA THR A 523 11.74 12.36 -2.53
C THR A 523 12.21 13.82 -2.47
N PHE A 524 11.30 14.75 -2.75
CA PHE A 524 11.48 16.21 -2.84
C PHE A 524 12.38 16.71 -3.98
N ASP A 525 12.95 15.82 -4.79
CA ASP A 525 13.89 16.17 -5.85
C ASP A 525 13.18 16.45 -7.18
N GLN A 526 13.77 17.29 -8.03
CA GLN A 526 13.26 17.63 -9.36
C GLN A 526 13.04 16.39 -10.27
N ARG A 527 13.75 15.29 -10.02
CA ARG A 527 13.64 14.03 -10.76
C ARG A 527 12.50 13.13 -10.28
N SER A 528 11.72 13.55 -9.27
CA SER A 528 10.55 12.83 -8.77
C SER A 528 9.64 12.33 -9.91
N ASN A 529 9.56 11.00 -10.05
CA ASN A 529 8.86 10.32 -11.15
C ASN A 529 8.07 9.09 -10.69
N GLY A 530 7.94 8.86 -9.38
CA GLY A 530 7.26 7.70 -8.81
C GLY A 530 8.05 7.09 -7.66
N PHE A 531 7.48 6.04 -7.07
CA PHE A 531 8.12 5.30 -5.98
C PHE A 531 8.70 3.96 -6.47
N VAL A 532 9.56 3.35 -5.66
CA VAL A 532 10.01 1.97 -5.84
C VAL A 532 9.33 1.09 -4.80
N PRO A 533 8.71 -0.05 -5.14
CA PRO A 533 8.10 -0.93 -4.15
C PRO A 533 9.16 -1.48 -3.20
N GLY A 534 8.81 -1.56 -1.92
CA GLY A 534 9.63 -2.17 -0.89
C GLY A 534 8.83 -3.16 -0.07
N GLU A 535 9.54 -4.05 0.62
CA GLU A 535 8.99 -4.94 1.64
C GLU A 535 9.40 -4.47 3.03
N GLY A 536 8.72 -4.96 4.05
CA GLY A 536 9.12 -4.69 5.42
C GLY A 536 8.14 -5.22 6.45
N VAL A 537 8.64 -5.42 7.66
CA VAL A 537 7.85 -5.65 8.86
C VAL A 537 8.37 -4.77 9.98
N GLY A 538 7.48 -4.14 10.74
CA GLY A 538 7.86 -3.35 11.90
C GLY A 538 6.73 -3.32 12.92
N VAL A 539 7.06 -3.67 14.17
CA VAL A 539 6.14 -3.77 15.30
C VAL A 539 6.72 -2.99 16.49
N VAL A 540 5.86 -2.31 17.23
CA VAL A 540 6.18 -1.60 18.47
C VAL A 540 5.26 -2.03 19.61
N MET A 541 5.80 -2.01 20.82
CA MET A 541 5.07 -2.26 22.06
C MET A 541 4.77 -0.92 22.74
N LEU A 542 3.49 -0.67 22.99
CA LEU A 542 2.98 0.60 23.47
C LEU A 542 2.33 0.45 24.83
N LYS A 543 2.52 1.47 25.66
CA LYS A 543 1.94 1.56 27.00
C LYS A 543 1.71 3.01 27.38
N ARG A 544 0.74 3.30 28.24
CA ARG A 544 0.56 4.66 28.78
C ARG A 544 1.85 5.07 29.50
N LEU A 545 2.35 6.30 29.27
CA LEU A 545 3.64 6.73 29.81
C LEU A 545 3.72 6.56 31.33
N ALA A 546 2.67 6.94 32.06
CA ALA A 546 2.63 6.79 33.51
C ALA A 546 2.74 5.32 33.98
N ASP A 547 2.17 4.39 33.22
CA ASP A 547 2.28 2.96 33.52
C ASP A 547 3.68 2.42 33.16
N ALA A 548 4.30 2.95 32.10
CA ALA A 548 5.67 2.60 31.73
C ALA A 548 6.69 3.08 32.77
N GLU A 549 6.54 4.33 33.27
CA GLU A 549 7.35 4.89 34.35
C GLU A 549 7.15 4.12 35.67
N ARG A 550 5.90 3.78 36.02
CA ARG A 550 5.57 2.98 37.19
C ARG A 550 6.27 1.62 37.16
N ASP A 551 6.24 0.96 36.01
CA ASP A 551 6.75 -0.39 35.83
C ASP A 551 8.24 -0.41 35.46
N GLN A 552 8.90 0.76 35.43
CA GLN A 552 10.31 0.94 35.10
C GLN A 552 10.68 0.29 33.77
N ASP A 553 9.83 0.51 32.76
CA ASP A 553 10.11 0.09 31.39
C ASP A 553 11.22 0.97 30.78
N THR A 554 12.05 0.39 29.93
CA THR A 554 12.93 1.16 29.04
C THR A 554 12.09 1.82 27.96
N ILE A 555 12.31 3.10 27.66
CA ILE A 555 11.45 3.86 26.75
C ILE A 555 12.30 4.44 25.61
N TYR A 556 12.02 4.01 24.37
CA TYR A 556 12.65 4.55 23.16
C TYR A 556 12.24 6.00 22.88
N GLY A 557 10.97 6.30 23.12
CA GLY A 557 10.37 7.59 22.85
C GLY A 557 8.91 7.64 23.30
N VAL A 558 8.32 8.82 23.17
CA VAL A 558 6.96 9.08 23.66
C VAL A 558 6.12 9.71 22.56
N ILE A 559 5.03 9.05 22.18
CA ILE A 559 4.00 9.58 21.30
C ILE A 559 3.22 10.65 22.07
N GLN A 560 3.33 11.90 21.61
CA GLN A 560 2.71 13.08 22.22
C GLN A 560 1.34 13.37 21.64
N GLY A 561 1.10 13.01 20.38
CA GLY A 561 -0.17 13.23 19.69
C GLY A 561 -0.29 12.38 18.44
N TRP A 562 -1.53 12.07 18.07
CA TRP A 562 -1.85 11.26 16.90
C TRP A 562 -3.23 11.62 16.35
N GLY A 563 -3.44 11.40 15.06
CA GLY A 563 -4.72 11.60 14.40
C GLY A 563 -4.82 10.85 13.09
N VAL A 564 -6.06 10.61 12.67
CA VAL A 564 -6.42 10.01 11.38
C VAL A 564 -7.60 10.76 10.79
N ASN A 565 -7.57 11.05 9.49
CA ASN A 565 -8.73 11.58 8.77
C ASN A 565 -8.83 11.03 7.34
N GLN A 566 -9.73 11.61 6.53
CA GLN A 566 -9.99 11.22 5.15
C GLN A 566 -9.96 12.43 4.22
N ASP A 567 -9.44 12.23 3.02
CA ASP A 567 -9.33 13.27 1.99
C ASP A 567 -10.68 13.81 1.50
N GLY A 568 -11.72 12.96 1.55
CA GLY A 568 -13.05 13.28 1.02
C GLY A 568 -13.09 13.13 -0.50
N LYS A 569 -13.84 14.02 -1.18
CA LYS A 569 -13.94 14.02 -2.65
C LYS A 569 -12.78 14.83 -3.23
N THR A 570 -12.01 14.21 -4.12
CA THR A 570 -10.87 14.81 -4.84
C THR A 570 -10.97 14.51 -6.34
N ASN A 571 -9.99 14.97 -7.14
CA ASN A 571 -9.93 14.82 -8.61
C ASN A 571 -9.55 13.38 -9.06
N GLY A 572 -10.17 12.38 -8.44
CA GLY A 572 -9.89 10.96 -8.62
C GLY A 572 -9.66 10.28 -7.27
N ILE A 573 -10.02 9.00 -7.15
CA ILE A 573 -9.96 8.26 -5.88
C ILE A 573 -8.55 8.24 -5.26
N THR A 574 -7.51 8.40 -6.09
CA THR A 574 -6.10 8.40 -5.71
C THR A 574 -5.46 9.77 -5.56
N ALA A 575 -6.21 10.85 -5.86
CA ALA A 575 -5.68 12.21 -5.78
C ALA A 575 -5.69 12.68 -4.31
N PRO A 576 -4.53 13.11 -3.76
CA PRO A 576 -4.46 13.58 -2.37
C PRO A 576 -5.12 14.95 -2.18
N ASN A 577 -5.49 15.28 -0.93
CA ASN A 577 -6.07 16.58 -0.58
C ASN A 577 -5.16 17.37 0.42
N PRO A 578 -4.48 18.45 -0.02
CA PRO A 578 -3.62 19.26 0.85
C PRO A 578 -4.36 19.90 2.03
N GLU A 579 -5.64 20.25 1.85
CA GLU A 579 -6.44 20.85 2.93
C GLU A 579 -6.78 19.81 4.00
N SER A 580 -7.03 18.55 3.60
CA SER A 580 -7.29 17.46 4.54
C SER A 580 -6.04 17.09 5.32
N GLN A 581 -4.87 17.08 4.70
CA GLN A 581 -3.58 16.92 5.38
C GLN A 581 -3.30 18.09 6.34
N THR A 582 -3.48 19.33 5.89
CA THR A 582 -3.33 20.53 6.73
C THR A 582 -4.25 20.48 7.96
N ARG A 583 -5.54 20.14 7.76
CA ARG A 583 -6.50 20.02 8.86
C ARG A 583 -6.08 18.92 9.83
N LEU A 584 -5.65 17.76 9.34
CA LEU A 584 -5.21 16.65 10.20
C LEU A 584 -4.07 17.10 11.12
N GLU A 585 -3.03 17.69 10.54
CA GLU A 585 -1.85 18.14 11.27
C GLU A 585 -2.23 19.20 12.31
N GLN A 586 -3.00 20.21 11.92
CA GLN A 586 -3.48 21.23 12.84
C GLN A 586 -4.37 20.67 13.95
N GLU A 587 -5.27 19.73 13.65
CA GLU A 587 -6.11 19.06 14.63
C GLU A 587 -5.29 18.27 15.65
N VAL A 588 -4.23 17.58 15.22
CA VAL A 588 -3.30 16.89 16.14
C VAL A 588 -2.59 17.90 17.03
N TYR A 589 -2.06 18.98 16.47
CA TYR A 589 -1.35 20.00 17.26
C TYR A 589 -2.28 20.67 18.28
N ASP A 590 -3.50 21.06 17.87
CA ASP A 590 -4.49 21.68 18.74
C ASP A 590 -5.00 20.71 19.82
N LYS A 591 -5.36 19.47 19.44
CA LYS A 591 -5.92 18.44 20.34
C LYS A 591 -4.94 18.07 21.46
N TYR A 592 -3.66 17.94 21.13
CA TYR A 592 -2.62 17.52 22.07
C TYR A 592 -1.78 18.69 22.62
N ARG A 593 -2.11 19.93 22.26
CA ARG A 593 -1.42 21.17 22.69
C ARG A 593 0.08 21.13 22.38
N ILE A 594 0.41 20.71 21.17
CA ILE A 594 1.78 20.62 20.67
C ILE A 594 2.09 21.92 19.94
N ASP A 595 3.23 22.54 20.24
CA ASP A 595 3.73 23.70 19.51
C ASP A 595 4.60 23.23 18.32
N PRO A 596 4.21 23.46 17.06
CA PRO A 596 5.03 23.10 15.91
C PRO A 596 6.41 23.78 15.87
N ALA A 597 6.63 24.88 16.61
CA ALA A 597 7.96 25.46 16.80
C ALA A 597 8.94 24.52 17.52
N SER A 598 8.44 23.49 18.22
CA SER A 598 9.24 22.49 18.93
C SER A 598 9.42 21.18 18.15
N ILE A 599 9.01 21.10 16.88
CA ILE A 599 9.23 19.94 16.01
C ILE A 599 10.44 20.21 15.11
N GLN A 600 11.48 19.37 15.16
CA GLN A 600 12.73 19.56 14.39
C GLN A 600 12.88 18.59 13.22
N LEU A 601 12.02 17.58 13.12
CA LEU A 601 12.07 16.60 12.04
C LEU A 601 10.65 16.26 11.59
N ILE A 602 10.38 16.35 10.30
CA ILE A 602 9.24 15.71 9.66
C ILE A 602 9.75 14.50 8.90
N GLU A 603 9.32 13.33 9.33
CA GLU A 603 9.37 12.12 8.52
C GLU A 603 8.11 12.08 7.65
N ALA A 604 8.25 12.57 6.43
CA ALA A 604 7.16 12.70 5.48
C ALA A 604 6.73 11.35 4.91
N HIS A 605 5.53 11.32 4.33
CA HIS A 605 5.12 10.24 3.46
C HIS A 605 6.04 10.17 2.23
N GLY A 606 6.30 11.28 1.55
CA GLY A 606 7.41 11.52 0.63
C GLY A 606 7.69 10.38 -0.35
N THR A 607 6.77 10.13 -1.28
CA THR A 607 6.83 9.02 -2.23
C THR A 607 7.74 9.28 -3.42
N GLY A 608 8.25 10.50 -3.60
CA GLY A 608 9.05 10.84 -4.78
C GLY A 608 8.19 11.01 -6.03
N THR A 609 6.92 11.40 -5.84
CA THR A 609 6.01 11.67 -6.95
C THR A 609 6.02 13.15 -7.29
N LYS A 610 5.96 13.48 -8.59
CA LYS A 610 6.12 14.85 -9.08
C LYS A 610 5.13 15.85 -8.47
N LEU A 611 3.91 15.39 -8.15
CA LEU A 611 2.83 16.20 -7.59
C LEU A 611 2.56 15.91 -6.11
N GLY A 612 2.72 14.68 -5.65
CA GLY A 612 2.42 14.32 -4.26
C GLY A 612 3.38 14.98 -3.27
N ASP A 613 4.67 15.03 -3.58
CA ASP A 613 5.67 15.66 -2.71
C ASP A 613 5.42 17.18 -2.54
N PRO A 614 5.13 17.97 -3.60
CA PRO A 614 4.68 19.36 -3.44
C PRO A 614 3.40 19.53 -2.61
N ILE A 615 2.40 18.66 -2.81
CA ILE A 615 1.13 18.71 -2.07
C ILE A 615 1.37 18.52 -0.57
N GLU A 616 2.19 17.54 -0.20
CA GLU A 616 2.55 17.27 1.20
C GLU A 616 3.33 18.43 1.81
N VAL A 617 4.33 18.98 1.11
CA VAL A 617 5.12 20.10 1.63
C VAL A 617 4.28 21.38 1.76
N ASP A 618 3.36 21.66 0.83
CA ASP A 618 2.43 22.78 0.95
C ASP A 618 1.49 22.61 2.15
N ALA A 619 0.98 21.39 2.40
CA ALA A 619 0.17 21.11 3.58
C ALA A 619 0.94 21.36 4.89
N LEU A 620 2.19 20.89 4.98
CA LEU A 620 3.09 21.14 6.12
C LEU A 620 3.37 22.64 6.32
N LYS A 621 3.61 23.39 5.24
CA LYS A 621 3.80 24.86 5.31
C LYS A 621 2.55 25.53 5.88
N GLN A 622 1.37 25.16 5.40
CA GLN A 622 0.12 25.73 5.87
C GLN A 622 -0.19 25.35 7.32
N SER A 623 0.10 24.12 7.73
CA SER A 623 -0.16 23.66 9.08
C SER A 623 0.73 24.35 10.10
N PHE A 624 2.02 24.57 9.80
CA PHE A 624 2.96 25.24 10.69
C PHE A 624 2.77 26.77 10.75
N LYS A 625 2.39 27.41 9.63
CA LYS A 625 2.28 28.87 9.51
C LYS A 625 1.35 29.51 10.55
N LYS A 626 0.33 28.77 11.01
CA LYS A 626 -0.60 29.20 12.06
C LYS A 626 0.09 29.41 13.41
N TYR A 627 1.15 28.67 13.71
CA TYR A 627 1.73 28.58 15.05
C TYR A 627 3.10 29.25 15.16
N THR A 628 3.87 29.30 14.08
CA THR A 628 5.25 29.80 14.13
C THR A 628 5.65 30.55 12.88
N GLN A 629 6.52 31.54 13.06
CA GLN A 629 7.20 32.29 12.00
C GLN A 629 8.70 31.95 11.94
N LYS A 630 9.16 30.98 12.75
CA LYS A 630 10.54 30.50 12.69
C LYS A 630 10.81 29.84 11.34
N LYS A 631 12.04 29.97 10.86
CA LYS A 631 12.49 29.51 9.55
C LYS A 631 13.70 28.60 9.70
N ASP A 632 13.90 27.70 8.75
CA ASP A 632 15.12 26.88 8.59
C ASP A 632 15.55 26.15 9.89
N TYR A 633 14.61 25.46 10.54
CA TYR A 633 14.87 24.75 11.80
C TYR A 633 14.32 23.31 11.83
N CYS A 634 13.40 22.96 10.93
CA CYS A 634 12.78 21.65 10.87
C CYS A 634 13.26 20.88 9.65
N ALA A 635 13.99 19.79 9.85
CA ALA A 635 14.43 18.90 8.79
C ALA A 635 13.23 18.19 8.15
N LEU A 636 13.23 18.05 6.83
CA LEU A 636 12.37 17.14 6.08
C LEU A 636 13.17 15.89 5.71
N GLY A 637 12.54 14.73 5.82
CA GLY A 637 13.06 13.49 5.26
C GLY A 637 12.03 12.40 5.03
N SER A 638 12.48 11.33 4.36
CA SER A 638 11.69 10.12 4.11
C SER A 638 12.58 8.90 3.97
N VAL A 639 12.26 7.84 4.71
CA VAL A 639 12.94 6.54 4.66
C VAL A 639 12.74 5.83 3.32
N LYS A 640 11.72 6.22 2.55
CA LYS A 640 11.46 5.64 1.22
C LYS A 640 12.61 5.86 0.25
N SER A 641 13.41 6.90 0.46
CA SER A 641 14.65 7.14 -0.29
C SER A 641 15.69 6.03 -0.09
N ASN A 642 15.70 5.37 1.08
CA ASN A 642 16.61 4.28 1.43
C ASN A 642 16.08 2.91 1.02
N ILE A 643 14.83 2.59 1.38
CA ILE A 643 14.29 1.22 1.32
C ILE A 643 13.12 1.04 0.34
N GLY A 644 12.70 2.11 -0.34
CA GLY A 644 11.48 2.10 -1.15
C GLY A 644 10.22 2.22 -0.31
N HIS A 645 9.07 2.04 -0.95
CA HIS A 645 7.77 2.14 -0.31
C HIS A 645 7.30 0.78 0.18
N CYS A 646 7.39 0.53 1.49
CA CYS A 646 6.95 -0.71 2.15
C CYS A 646 5.42 -0.89 2.28
N LEU A 647 4.65 -0.27 1.38
CA LEU A 647 3.17 -0.31 1.33
C LEU A 647 2.50 -0.25 2.72
N THR A 648 1.82 -1.31 3.17
CA THR A 648 1.12 -1.33 4.47
C THR A 648 2.06 -1.20 5.68
N ALA A 649 3.36 -1.53 5.54
CA ALA A 649 4.40 -1.36 6.56
C ALA A 649 5.14 -0.01 6.50
N ALA A 650 4.83 0.87 5.55
CA ALA A 650 5.57 2.14 5.35
C ALA A 650 5.52 3.07 6.57
N GLY A 651 4.39 3.11 7.29
CA GLY A 651 4.24 3.86 8.53
C GLY A 651 5.15 3.35 9.64
N SER A 652 5.20 2.03 9.86
CA SER A 652 6.10 1.41 10.84
C SER A 652 7.58 1.68 10.54
N ALA A 653 8.00 1.57 9.27
CA ALA A 653 9.38 1.86 8.87
C ALA A 653 9.78 3.30 9.21
N SER A 654 8.89 4.24 8.90
CA SER A 654 9.05 5.68 9.19
C SER A 654 9.11 5.94 10.70
N PHE A 655 8.21 5.31 11.46
CA PHE A 655 8.14 5.43 12.92
C PHE A 655 9.40 4.89 13.61
N ILE A 656 9.87 3.70 13.23
CA ILE A 656 11.08 3.07 13.77
C ILE A 656 12.33 3.91 13.43
N LYS A 657 12.44 4.44 12.20
CA LYS A 657 13.52 5.38 11.84
C LYS A 657 13.54 6.59 12.79
N VAL A 658 12.38 7.18 13.08
CA VAL A 658 12.29 8.33 13.99
C VAL A 658 12.71 7.95 15.42
N LEU A 659 12.27 6.80 15.94
CA LEU A 659 12.69 6.33 17.27
C LEU A 659 14.21 6.13 17.35
N LEU A 660 14.80 5.50 16.34
CA LEU A 660 16.26 5.30 16.25
C LEU A 660 17.00 6.63 16.12
N ALA A 661 16.46 7.61 15.38
CA ALA A 661 17.02 8.95 15.28
C ALA A 661 17.00 9.70 16.63
N LEU A 662 15.92 9.55 17.41
CA LEU A 662 15.82 10.11 18.76
C LEU A 662 16.82 9.44 19.72
N GLU A 663 16.89 8.11 19.72
CA GLU A 663 17.81 7.32 20.55
C GLU A 663 19.28 7.70 20.27
N ASN A 664 19.65 7.76 18.99
CA ASN A 664 21.00 8.11 18.56
C ASN A 664 21.26 9.62 18.57
N LYS A 665 20.23 10.44 18.83
CA LYS A 665 20.30 11.91 18.85
C LYS A 665 20.91 12.47 17.56
N GLN A 666 20.47 11.95 16.43
CA GLN A 666 20.99 12.27 15.10
C GLN A 666 19.86 12.51 14.09
N LEU A 667 20.05 13.47 13.19
CA LEU A 667 19.18 13.70 12.03
C LEU A 667 19.71 12.89 10.85
N PRO A 668 18.99 11.87 10.37
CA PRO A 668 19.45 11.02 9.28
C PRO A 668 19.37 11.74 7.93
N PRO A 669 20.21 11.35 6.95
CA PRO A 669 20.12 11.87 5.59
C PRO A 669 18.86 11.35 4.88
N THR A 670 18.29 12.20 4.02
CA THR A 670 17.42 11.81 2.91
C THR A 670 18.27 11.74 1.66
N ILE A 671 18.29 10.57 1.03
CA ILE A 671 19.17 10.30 -0.11
C ILE A 671 18.43 10.48 -1.43
N ASN A 672 19.15 10.35 -2.55
CA ASN A 672 18.64 10.61 -3.91
C ASN A 672 18.15 12.07 -4.11
N PHE A 673 18.71 13.02 -3.37
CA PHE A 673 18.39 14.45 -3.47
C PHE A 673 19.61 15.24 -3.97
N GLU A 674 19.43 15.97 -5.07
CA GLU A 674 20.40 16.87 -5.69
C GLU A 674 19.81 18.28 -5.83
N ASN A 675 18.63 18.39 -6.45
CA ASN A 675 17.96 19.67 -6.70
C ASN A 675 16.52 19.61 -6.21
N LEU A 676 16.10 20.65 -5.49
CA LEU A 676 14.71 20.77 -5.03
C LEU A 676 13.75 20.81 -6.21
N ASN A 677 12.62 20.10 -6.11
CA ASN A 677 11.55 20.16 -7.08
C ASN A 677 11.05 21.61 -7.25
N GLU A 678 10.90 22.08 -8.48
CA GLU A 678 10.51 23.44 -8.87
C GLU A 678 9.13 23.85 -8.34
N HIS A 679 8.28 22.89 -8.00
CA HIS A 679 6.97 23.10 -7.38
C HIS A 679 7.04 23.17 -5.84
N ILE A 680 8.23 23.07 -5.26
CA ILE A 680 8.46 23.18 -3.81
C ILE A 680 9.29 24.43 -3.54
N ASP A 681 8.68 25.41 -2.87
CA ASP A 681 9.40 26.55 -2.33
C ASP A 681 9.58 26.42 -0.81
N LEU A 682 10.81 26.20 -0.38
CA LEU A 682 11.20 26.14 1.03
C LEU A 682 11.72 27.48 1.57
N LYS A 683 11.89 28.49 0.70
CA LYS A 683 12.34 29.81 1.13
C LYS A 683 11.34 30.41 2.11
N ASP A 684 11.86 31.01 3.18
CA ASP A 684 11.05 31.64 4.23
C ASP A 684 10.08 30.69 4.96
N THR A 685 10.34 29.37 4.92
CA THR A 685 9.58 28.34 5.64
C THR A 685 10.37 27.76 6.83
N PRO A 686 9.71 27.05 7.77
CA PRO A 686 10.38 26.25 8.80
C PRO A 686 11.35 25.19 8.27
N PHE A 687 11.16 24.76 7.02
CA PHE A 687 11.60 23.46 6.54
C PHE A 687 12.86 23.52 5.68
N TYR A 688 13.70 22.50 5.80
CA TYR A 688 14.83 22.26 4.90
C TYR A 688 15.02 20.74 4.68
N VAL A 689 15.50 20.32 3.50
CA VAL A 689 15.80 18.90 3.26
C VAL A 689 17.14 18.53 3.89
N ASN A 690 17.16 17.53 4.77
CA ASN A 690 18.42 17.10 5.39
C ASN A 690 19.09 15.99 4.58
N THR A 691 20.22 16.29 3.93
CA THR A 691 20.92 15.37 3.01
C THR A 691 22.14 14.68 3.61
N LYS A 692 22.48 14.96 4.87
CA LYS A 692 23.67 14.42 5.56
C LYS A 692 23.32 14.03 6.98
N LEU A 693 23.97 12.99 7.49
CA LEU A 693 23.90 12.66 8.91
C LEU A 693 24.46 13.82 9.74
N LYS A 694 23.68 14.29 10.71
CA LYS A 694 24.08 15.37 11.62
C LYS A 694 23.69 15.04 13.04
N LYS A 695 24.43 15.56 14.01
CA LYS A 695 23.99 15.55 15.41
C LYS A 695 22.70 16.36 15.53
N TRP A 696 21.72 15.81 16.23
CA TRP A 696 20.44 16.47 16.48
C TRP A 696 20.57 17.35 17.73
N GLU A 697 21.02 18.59 17.54
CA GLU A 697 21.25 19.54 18.63
C GLU A 697 19.96 20.29 19.01
N LEU A 698 19.76 20.48 20.31
CA LEU A 698 18.68 21.28 20.87
C LEU A 698 19.19 22.72 21.01
N LYS A 699 18.73 23.60 20.13
CA LYS A 699 19.02 25.04 20.23
C LYS A 699 17.98 25.75 21.10
N ASP A 700 16.74 25.79 20.61
CA ASP A 700 15.62 26.51 21.24
C ASP A 700 14.51 25.58 21.76
N ALA A 701 14.70 24.26 21.65
CA ALA A 701 13.69 23.26 22.00
C ALA A 701 14.05 22.57 23.31
N GLU A 702 13.03 22.30 24.13
CA GLU A 702 13.23 21.62 25.42
C GLU A 702 13.63 20.15 25.25
N ARG A 703 13.20 19.52 24.15
CA ARG A 703 13.46 18.12 23.82
C ARG A 703 13.38 17.89 22.31
N ARG A 704 14.00 16.82 21.82
CA ARG A 704 13.93 16.40 20.42
C ARG A 704 12.53 15.92 20.10
N GLN A 705 11.92 16.47 19.06
CA GLN A 705 10.61 16.01 18.59
C GLN A 705 10.57 15.90 17.07
N ALA A 706 9.86 14.88 16.62
CA ALA A 706 9.56 14.66 15.22
C ALA A 706 8.06 14.47 15.01
N ALA A 707 7.60 14.74 13.80
CA ALA A 707 6.30 14.29 13.33
C ALA A 707 6.46 13.29 12.18
N ILE A 708 5.52 12.35 12.08
CA ILE A 708 5.47 11.33 11.02
C ILE A 708 4.12 11.46 10.31
N SER A 709 4.16 11.53 8.98
CA SER A 709 2.98 11.50 8.12
C SER A 709 2.92 10.22 7.29
N SER A 710 1.72 9.66 7.11
CA SER A 710 1.50 8.58 6.14
C SER A 710 0.12 8.67 5.50
N PHE A 711 0.07 8.62 4.17
CA PHE A 711 -1.13 8.85 3.38
C PHE A 711 -1.44 7.64 2.52
N GLY A 712 -2.63 7.07 2.66
CA GLY A 712 -3.11 5.99 1.81
C GLY A 712 -3.62 6.54 0.49
N PHE A 713 -3.34 5.85 -0.62
CA PHE A 713 -3.90 6.24 -1.93
C PHE A 713 -5.43 6.15 -1.98
N SER A 714 -6.09 5.59 -0.95
CA SER A 714 -7.54 5.63 -0.77
C SER A 714 -8.07 6.92 -0.12
N GLY A 715 -7.16 7.84 0.26
CA GLY A 715 -7.44 9.11 0.93
C GLY A 715 -7.30 9.10 2.45
N THR A 716 -7.02 7.95 3.08
CA THR A 716 -6.87 7.87 4.54
C THR A 716 -5.51 8.41 4.98
N ASN A 717 -5.50 9.49 5.75
CA ASN A 717 -4.29 10.14 6.25
C ASN A 717 -4.08 9.84 7.73
N ALA A 718 -2.82 9.66 8.13
CA ALA A 718 -2.42 9.52 9.52
C ALA A 718 -1.22 10.43 9.83
N HIS A 719 -1.23 11.03 11.02
CA HIS A 719 -0.16 11.92 11.48
C HIS A 719 0.11 11.72 12.98
N LEU A 720 1.37 11.55 13.36
CA LEU A 720 1.83 11.32 14.73
C LEU A 720 2.93 12.30 15.10
N VAL A 721 3.01 12.71 16.37
CA VAL A 721 4.13 13.46 16.93
C VAL A 721 4.80 12.64 18.03
N VAL A 722 6.12 12.50 17.95
CA VAL A 722 6.95 11.72 18.86
C VAL A 722 8.03 12.60 19.45
N ALA A 723 8.32 12.42 20.74
CA ALA A 723 9.38 13.12 21.44
C ALA A 723 10.37 12.12 22.07
N GLU A 724 11.61 12.55 22.27
CA GLU A 724 12.54 11.81 23.12
C GLU A 724 11.98 11.71 24.56
N TYR A 725 12.22 10.58 25.20
CA TYR A 725 11.97 10.43 26.62
C TYR A 725 13.14 11.02 27.41
N ILE A 726 12.86 11.96 28.32
CA ILE A 726 13.84 12.51 29.25
C ILE A 726 13.48 11.96 30.64
N PRO A 727 14.28 11.02 31.19
CA PRO A 727 14.04 10.52 32.53
C PRO A 727 14.01 11.68 33.53
N GLN A 728 13.02 11.69 34.42
CA GLN A 728 13.03 12.58 35.58
C GLN A 728 14.32 12.30 36.35
N ILE A 729 15.14 13.34 36.62
CA ILE A 729 16.41 13.21 37.33
C ILE A 729 16.12 12.79 38.77
N ASN A 730 15.93 11.51 38.98
CA ASN A 730 16.01 10.87 40.28
C ASN A 730 17.41 10.27 40.35
N ALA A 731 18.19 10.65 41.37
CA ALA A 731 19.47 9.99 41.62
C ALA A 731 19.23 8.47 41.61
N LYS A 732 19.96 7.71 40.76
CA LYS A 732 19.81 6.24 40.68
C LYS A 732 19.89 5.69 42.10
N VAL A 733 18.75 5.25 42.62
CA VAL A 733 18.67 4.74 43.98
C VAL A 733 19.50 3.46 44.00
N PRO A 734 20.45 3.31 44.94
CA PRO A 734 21.29 2.12 44.99
C PRO A 734 20.43 0.85 44.99
N VAL A 735 20.62 0.01 43.98
CA VAL A 735 19.91 -1.27 43.89
C VAL A 735 20.66 -2.29 44.73
N SER A 736 19.96 -2.90 45.69
CA SER A 736 20.50 -4.00 46.49
C SER A 736 20.15 -5.33 45.84
N ALA A 737 21.17 -6.11 45.47
CA ALA A 737 21.03 -7.48 44.98
C ALA A 737 21.73 -8.47 45.90
N ILE A 738 21.15 -9.66 46.07
CA ILE A 738 21.77 -10.77 46.77
C ILE A 738 22.85 -11.35 45.86
N THR A 739 24.09 -11.34 46.34
CA THR A 739 25.25 -11.88 45.61
C THR A 739 25.91 -13.00 46.41
N GLN A 740 26.58 -13.92 45.72
CA GLN A 740 27.42 -14.95 46.32
C GLN A 740 28.89 -14.59 46.07
N ASN A 741 29.59 -14.12 47.11
CA ASN A 741 30.97 -13.64 47.00
C ASN A 741 31.14 -12.56 45.90
N GLY A 742 30.16 -11.67 45.74
CA GLY A 742 30.14 -10.65 44.70
C GLY A 742 29.73 -11.13 43.31
N LYS A 743 29.45 -12.44 43.12
CA LYS A 743 28.92 -12.98 41.85
C LYS A 743 27.39 -12.94 41.82
N ILE A 744 26.83 -12.69 40.64
CA ILE A 744 25.41 -12.74 40.33
C ILE A 744 25.11 -13.80 39.26
N MET A 745 23.85 -14.22 39.17
CA MET A 745 23.37 -15.21 38.19
C MET A 745 22.96 -14.54 36.88
N VAL A 746 23.51 -14.99 35.75
CA VAL A 746 23.09 -14.57 34.41
C VAL A 746 22.54 -15.80 33.67
N PRO A 747 21.21 -15.91 33.46
CA PRO A 747 20.61 -17.04 32.77
C PRO A 747 20.49 -16.81 31.26
N LEU A 748 20.59 -17.88 30.49
CA LEU A 748 20.20 -17.97 29.08
C LEU A 748 19.38 -19.25 28.87
N SER A 749 18.40 -19.19 27.99
CA SER A 749 17.65 -20.37 27.58
C SER A 749 17.12 -20.28 26.16
N ALA A 750 17.00 -21.44 25.53
CA ALA A 750 16.41 -21.62 24.22
C ALA A 750 15.69 -22.97 24.07
N ARG A 751 14.95 -23.15 22.96
CA ARG A 751 14.23 -24.42 22.68
C ARG A 751 15.16 -25.59 22.41
N ASN A 752 16.35 -25.33 21.87
CA ASN A 752 17.35 -26.34 21.55
C ASN A 752 18.79 -25.79 21.68
N ALA A 753 19.77 -26.69 21.58
CA ALA A 753 21.17 -26.38 21.83
C ALA A 753 21.80 -25.45 20.79
N GLY A 754 21.37 -25.53 19.52
CA GLY A 754 21.85 -24.64 18.45
C GLY A 754 21.44 -23.20 18.72
N GLN A 755 20.15 -22.98 18.99
CA GLN A 755 19.59 -21.67 19.35
C GLN A 755 20.17 -21.13 20.66
N LEU A 756 20.49 -21.99 21.64
CA LEU A 756 21.14 -21.57 22.88
C LEU A 756 22.56 -21.03 22.62
N LYS A 757 23.30 -21.70 21.72
CA LYS A 757 24.64 -21.27 21.31
C LYS A 757 24.59 -19.94 20.55
N GLU A 758 23.64 -19.78 19.64
CA GLU A 758 23.46 -18.51 18.90
C GLU A 758 23.08 -17.37 19.84
N LYS A 759 22.17 -17.62 20.80
CA LYS A 759 21.80 -16.62 21.81
C LYS A 759 22.98 -16.18 22.68
N ALA A 760 23.90 -17.09 23.00
CA ALA A 760 25.15 -16.77 23.70
C ALA A 760 26.09 -15.92 22.83
N HIS A 761 26.17 -16.22 21.53
CA HIS A 761 26.93 -15.44 20.55
C HIS A 761 26.36 -14.02 20.39
N ASP A 762 25.05 -13.88 20.24
CA ASP A 762 24.40 -12.57 20.06
C ASP A 762 24.57 -11.68 21.29
N LEU A 763 24.46 -12.26 22.50
CA LEU A 763 24.73 -11.53 23.74
C LEU A 763 26.21 -11.07 23.81
N LEU A 764 27.15 -11.93 23.41
CA LEU A 764 28.57 -11.58 23.39
C LEU A 764 28.86 -10.44 22.40
N GLU A 765 28.32 -10.52 21.19
CA GLU A 765 28.44 -9.48 20.16
C GLU A 765 27.83 -8.14 20.62
N PHE A 766 26.66 -8.19 21.25
CA PHE A 766 26.02 -7.00 21.83
C PHE A 766 26.91 -6.33 22.88
N ILE A 767 27.45 -7.11 23.82
CA ILE A 767 28.32 -6.58 24.89
C ILE A 767 29.57 -5.94 24.28
N ARG A 768 30.17 -6.54 23.25
CA ARG A 768 31.38 -6.03 22.58
C ARG A 768 31.14 -4.74 21.78
N LYS A 769 29.96 -4.58 21.20
CA LYS A 769 29.62 -3.42 20.35
C LYS A 769 29.30 -2.16 21.14
N LYS A 770 28.92 -2.25 22.41
CA LYS A 770 28.58 -1.07 23.22
C LYS A 770 29.84 -0.29 23.60
N GLU A 771 29.88 0.97 23.18
CA GLU A 771 30.96 1.91 23.51
C GLU A 771 30.93 2.41 24.97
N THR A 772 29.74 2.38 25.60
CA THR A 772 29.54 2.77 27.00
C THR A 772 29.57 1.56 27.93
N SER A 773 30.03 1.75 29.18
CA SER A 773 29.98 0.71 30.21
C SER A 773 28.56 0.20 30.43
N ILE A 774 28.32 -1.09 30.23
CA ILE A 774 27.04 -1.75 30.50
C ILE A 774 26.99 -2.19 31.98
N ASP A 775 25.84 -2.03 32.62
CA ASP A 775 25.62 -2.54 33.98
C ASP A 775 25.28 -4.04 33.95
N LEU A 776 26.11 -4.85 34.63
CA LEU A 776 25.93 -6.29 34.75
C LEU A 776 24.59 -6.67 35.44
N LEU A 777 24.13 -5.86 36.40
CA LEU A 777 22.88 -6.11 37.12
C LEU A 777 21.66 -5.92 36.21
N GLU A 778 21.68 -4.92 35.34
CA GLU A 778 20.59 -4.66 34.36
C GLU A 778 20.52 -5.78 33.31
N ILE A 779 21.68 -6.28 32.83
CA ILE A 779 21.76 -7.47 31.97
C ILE A 779 21.12 -8.68 32.68
N ALA A 780 21.60 -8.98 33.88
CA ALA A 780 21.16 -10.15 34.64
C ALA A 780 19.65 -10.08 34.91
N TYR A 781 19.16 -8.94 35.39
CA TYR A 781 17.76 -8.75 35.71
C TYR A 781 16.87 -8.91 34.48
N THR A 782 17.22 -8.27 33.36
CA THR A 782 16.45 -8.38 32.11
C THR A 782 16.37 -9.83 31.63
N LEU A 783 17.48 -10.57 31.64
CA LEU A 783 17.49 -11.99 31.23
C LEU A 783 16.72 -12.90 32.20
N GLN A 784 16.66 -12.54 33.49
CA GLN A 784 15.95 -13.29 34.51
C GLN A 784 14.43 -13.11 34.45
N VAL A 785 13.95 -11.86 34.33
CA VAL A 785 12.51 -11.55 34.41
C VAL A 785 11.85 -11.33 33.06
N GLY A 786 12.62 -10.93 32.05
CA GLY A 786 12.17 -10.51 30.72
C GLY A 786 12.33 -11.56 29.63
N ARG A 787 12.69 -12.81 29.97
CA ARG A 787 12.83 -13.91 29.01
C ARG A 787 12.08 -15.15 29.51
N GLU A 788 11.55 -15.95 28.57
CA GLU A 788 10.97 -17.26 28.86
C GLU A 788 12.08 -18.25 29.22
N ALA A 789 11.89 -19.02 30.30
CA ALA A 789 12.82 -20.06 30.73
C ALA A 789 12.57 -21.38 29.95
N MET A 790 13.19 -21.52 28.80
CA MET A 790 12.98 -22.63 27.85
C MET A 790 13.71 -23.93 28.23
N GLU A 791 13.66 -24.95 27.37
CA GLU A 791 14.10 -26.32 27.62
C GLU A 791 15.61 -26.50 27.80
N GLU A 792 16.42 -25.84 26.96
CA GLU A 792 17.88 -25.83 27.09
C GLU A 792 18.28 -24.58 27.87
N ARG A 793 18.98 -24.78 28.99
CA ARG A 793 19.30 -23.71 29.93
C ARG A 793 20.80 -23.65 30.21
N LEU A 794 21.31 -22.44 30.27
CA LEU A 794 22.69 -22.10 30.59
C LEU A 794 22.69 -21.00 31.65
N GLY A 795 23.55 -21.11 32.65
CA GLY A 795 23.66 -20.16 33.73
C GLY A 795 25.11 -19.84 34.03
N PHE A 796 25.41 -18.55 34.23
CA PHE A 796 26.73 -18.06 34.62
C PHE A 796 26.68 -17.44 36.01
N MET A 797 27.66 -17.77 36.87
CA MET A 797 27.98 -16.92 38.02
C MET A 797 29.16 -16.01 37.67
N VAL A 798 28.94 -14.70 37.70
CA VAL A 798 29.93 -13.69 37.29
C VAL A 798 29.88 -12.47 38.20
N SER A 799 31.03 -11.83 38.43
CA SER A 799 31.13 -10.58 39.21
C SER A 799 31.42 -9.34 38.36
N SER A 800 31.61 -9.51 37.05
CA SER A 800 31.87 -8.42 36.10
C SER A 800 31.43 -8.80 34.69
N VAL A 801 31.24 -7.79 33.84
CA VAL A 801 30.98 -7.97 32.40
C VAL A 801 32.16 -8.69 31.72
N ASP A 802 33.41 -8.39 32.10
CA ASP A 802 34.58 -9.07 31.56
C ASP A 802 34.58 -10.58 31.85
N GLN A 803 34.20 -10.98 33.07
CA GLN A 803 34.04 -12.40 33.38
C GLN A 803 32.93 -13.05 32.56
N LEU A 804 31.83 -12.33 32.31
CA LEU A 804 30.75 -12.83 31.46
C LEU A 804 31.25 -13.03 30.02
N ILE A 805 32.00 -12.08 29.46
CA ILE A 805 32.62 -12.20 28.14
C ILE A 805 33.52 -13.44 28.07
N ILE A 806 34.40 -13.64 29.05
CA ILE A 806 35.32 -14.79 29.08
C ILE A 806 34.54 -16.11 29.07
N LYS A 807 33.51 -16.21 29.92
CA LYS A 807 32.71 -17.44 30.03
C LYS A 807 31.82 -17.69 28.82
N LEU A 808 31.27 -16.64 28.20
CA LEU A 808 30.54 -16.75 26.94
C LEU A 808 31.44 -17.28 25.82
N ASN A 809 32.66 -16.72 25.66
CA ASN A 809 33.62 -17.23 24.66
C ASN A 809 33.96 -18.71 24.93
N ALA A 810 34.30 -19.06 26.17
CA ALA A 810 34.63 -20.44 26.53
C ALA A 810 33.49 -21.42 26.21
N TYR A 811 32.23 -21.02 26.42
CA TYR A 811 31.07 -21.82 26.05
C TYR A 811 30.89 -21.93 24.53
N ILE A 812 31.03 -20.82 23.80
CA ILE A 812 30.90 -20.78 22.33
C ILE A 812 31.98 -21.65 21.66
N ASP A 813 33.19 -21.65 22.21
CA ASP A 813 34.33 -22.43 21.73
C ASP A 813 34.21 -23.93 22.06
N GLY A 814 33.15 -24.35 22.77
CA GLY A 814 32.88 -25.74 23.11
C GLY A 814 33.65 -26.25 24.34
N GLY A 815 34.08 -25.35 25.23
CA GLY A 815 34.74 -25.71 26.47
C GLY A 815 33.83 -26.54 27.39
N GLU A 816 34.35 -27.65 27.91
CA GLU A 816 33.69 -28.47 28.92
C GLU A 816 34.12 -28.07 30.34
N ASN A 817 33.24 -28.26 31.33
CA ASN A 817 33.53 -28.02 32.76
C ASN A 817 34.05 -26.61 33.10
N ILE A 818 33.51 -25.58 32.44
CA ILE A 818 33.87 -24.17 32.70
C ILE A 818 33.43 -23.79 34.13
N GLU A 819 34.35 -23.25 34.93
CA GLU A 819 34.08 -22.88 36.32
C GLU A 819 32.94 -21.86 36.45
N ASP A 820 32.04 -22.10 37.41
CA ASP A 820 30.75 -21.42 37.61
C ASP A 820 29.90 -21.20 36.33
N VAL A 821 29.96 -22.13 35.38
CA VAL A 821 29.00 -22.25 34.30
C VAL A 821 28.21 -23.54 34.50
N TYR A 822 26.89 -23.43 34.40
CA TYR A 822 25.97 -24.55 34.59
C TYR A 822 25.13 -24.68 33.34
N GLN A 823 25.01 -25.90 32.82
CA GLN A 823 24.19 -26.21 31.66
C GLN A 823 23.29 -27.40 32.00
N GLY A 824 22.04 -27.36 31.52
CA GLY A 824 21.10 -28.44 31.73
C GLY A 824 19.94 -28.41 30.74
N GLN A 825 19.34 -29.58 30.58
CA GLN A 825 18.13 -29.76 29.79
C GLN A 825 16.98 -30.16 30.71
N VAL A 826 15.88 -29.40 30.67
CA VAL A 826 14.73 -29.58 31.59
C VAL A 826 14.12 -30.97 31.47
N LYS A 827 13.85 -31.43 30.24
CA LYS A 827 13.18 -32.72 29.99
C LYS A 827 13.95 -33.92 30.55
N ARG A 828 15.29 -33.93 30.44
CA ARG A 828 16.15 -35.01 30.96
C ARG A 828 16.19 -35.08 32.48
N ASN A 829 16.06 -33.95 33.15
CA ASN A 829 16.19 -33.86 34.60
C ASN A 829 14.83 -33.84 35.34
N LYS A 830 13.72 -33.85 34.60
CA LYS A 830 12.36 -33.68 35.14
C LYS A 830 12.01 -34.69 36.24
N GLU A 831 12.28 -35.98 36.05
CA GLU A 831 11.97 -37.01 37.06
C GLU A 831 12.81 -36.84 38.33
N GLY A 832 14.11 -36.59 38.20
CA GLY A 832 14.99 -36.34 39.34
C GLY A 832 14.60 -35.09 40.13
N LEU A 833 14.19 -34.03 39.42
CA LEU A 833 13.73 -32.79 40.03
C LEU A 833 12.35 -32.97 40.69
N ARG A 834 11.44 -33.73 40.08
CA ARG A 834 10.12 -34.03 40.64
C ARG A 834 10.21 -34.82 41.94
N LEU A 835 11.20 -35.70 42.09
CA LEU A 835 11.46 -36.42 43.34
C LEU A 835 11.99 -35.49 44.46
N LEU A 836 12.74 -34.45 44.10
CA LEU A 836 13.23 -33.43 45.03
C LEU A 836 12.15 -32.40 45.41
N ILE A 837 11.13 -32.24 44.58
CA ILE A 837 10.17 -31.14 44.60
C ILE A 837 8.74 -31.70 44.38
N GLN A 838 8.29 -32.58 45.26
CA GLN A 838 6.92 -33.12 45.20
C GLN A 838 5.90 -32.21 45.89
N ASP A 839 6.37 -31.41 46.85
CA ASP A 839 5.56 -30.57 47.71
C ASP A 839 5.97 -29.10 47.50
N ASP A 840 5.00 -28.26 47.14
CA ASP A 840 5.23 -26.85 46.81
C ASP A 840 5.67 -26.03 48.04
N ASP A 841 5.21 -26.38 49.25
CA ASP A 841 5.63 -25.70 50.48
C ASP A 841 7.09 -26.05 50.81
N MET A 842 7.49 -27.32 50.62
CA MET A 842 8.88 -27.74 50.75
C MET A 842 9.77 -27.06 49.71
N LYS A 843 9.32 -26.98 48.45
CA LYS A 843 10.01 -26.27 47.37
C LYS A 843 10.31 -24.83 47.77
N GLU A 844 9.29 -24.10 48.19
CA GLU A 844 9.42 -22.69 48.56
C GLU A 844 10.34 -22.50 49.76
N THR A 845 10.22 -23.37 50.78
CA THR A 845 11.09 -23.34 51.96
C THR A 845 12.56 -23.59 51.59
N MET A 846 12.85 -24.50 50.66
CA MET A 846 14.21 -24.75 50.19
C MET A 846 14.78 -23.55 49.41
N ILE A 847 13.97 -22.93 48.54
CA ILE A 847 14.37 -21.73 47.80
C ILE A 847 14.69 -20.59 48.78
N GLU A 848 13.84 -20.35 49.79
CA GLU A 848 14.08 -19.36 50.84
C GLU A 848 15.39 -19.60 51.58
N ARG A 849 15.65 -20.86 51.92
CA ARG A 849 16.87 -21.25 52.61
C ARG A 849 18.10 -21.01 51.73
N TRP A 850 18.07 -21.35 50.44
CA TRP A 850 19.20 -21.10 49.54
C TRP A 850 19.45 -19.61 49.32
N ILE A 851 18.39 -18.81 49.17
CA ILE A 851 18.52 -17.34 49.02
C ILE A 851 19.06 -16.71 50.30
N SER A 852 18.51 -17.04 51.47
CA SER A 852 18.96 -16.49 52.77
C SER A 852 20.38 -16.89 53.13
N GLN A 853 20.79 -18.11 52.79
CA GLN A 853 22.16 -18.60 52.98
C GLN A 853 23.12 -18.18 51.85
N LYS A 854 22.65 -17.39 50.87
CA LYS A 854 23.43 -16.96 49.69
C LYS A 854 24.05 -18.12 48.90
N ASN A 855 23.37 -19.28 48.86
CA ASN A 855 23.77 -20.43 48.06
C ASN A 855 23.16 -20.36 46.65
N LEU A 856 23.53 -19.30 45.93
CA LEU A 856 23.04 -19.00 44.59
C LEU A 856 23.57 -20.01 43.55
N THR A 857 24.77 -20.54 43.75
CA THR A 857 25.33 -21.63 42.93
C THR A 857 24.40 -22.84 42.88
N LYS A 858 23.89 -23.28 44.03
CA LYS A 858 22.97 -24.43 44.06
C LYS A 858 21.64 -24.11 43.40
N LEU A 859 21.15 -22.89 43.58
CA LEU A 859 19.92 -22.42 42.96
C LEU A 859 20.04 -22.38 41.44
N LEU A 860 21.15 -21.88 40.89
CA LEU A 860 21.42 -21.84 39.45
C LEU A 860 21.57 -23.26 38.86
N ASP A 861 22.29 -24.16 39.53
CA ASP A 861 22.43 -25.58 39.14
C ASP A 861 21.06 -26.27 39.02
N LEU A 862 20.13 -25.98 39.93
CA LEU A 862 18.78 -26.53 39.87
C LEU A 862 17.91 -25.83 38.83
N TRP A 863 18.09 -24.52 38.61
CA TRP A 863 17.36 -23.78 37.59
C TRP A 863 17.65 -24.32 36.18
N VAL A 864 18.93 -24.60 35.86
CA VAL A 864 19.28 -25.19 34.55
C VAL A 864 18.72 -26.61 34.38
N LYS A 865 18.39 -27.28 35.48
CA LYS A 865 17.72 -28.60 35.50
C LYS A 865 16.19 -28.52 35.49
N GLY A 866 15.61 -27.31 35.49
CA GLY A 866 14.17 -27.09 35.38
C GLY A 866 13.48 -26.54 36.62
N LEU A 867 14.21 -26.20 37.69
CA LEU A 867 13.60 -25.51 38.83
C LEU A 867 13.13 -24.12 38.41
N GLU A 868 11.88 -23.78 38.72
CA GLU A 868 11.33 -22.44 38.53
C GLU A 868 11.13 -21.75 39.87
N PHE A 869 11.53 -20.49 39.94
CA PHE A 869 11.37 -19.62 41.11
C PHE A 869 11.28 -18.15 40.66
N ASP A 870 10.80 -17.28 41.55
CA ASP A 870 10.72 -15.84 41.28
C ASP A 870 12.07 -15.14 41.50
N TRP A 871 12.70 -14.73 40.40
CA TRP A 871 13.95 -13.97 40.40
C TRP A 871 13.88 -12.64 41.16
N ASN A 872 12.69 -12.04 41.29
CA ASN A 872 12.54 -10.79 42.04
C ASN A 872 12.97 -10.89 43.50
N ARG A 873 12.96 -12.10 44.07
CA ARG A 873 13.40 -12.39 45.45
C ARG A 873 14.90 -12.16 45.66
N LEU A 874 15.69 -12.04 44.60
CA LEU A 874 17.11 -11.72 44.66
C LEU A 874 17.39 -10.22 44.82
N TYR A 875 16.37 -9.38 44.69
CA TYR A 875 16.52 -7.94 44.68
C TYR A 875 15.70 -7.31 45.81
N GLY A 876 16.17 -6.18 46.33
CA GLY A 876 15.45 -5.37 47.31
C GLY A 876 14.16 -4.77 46.76
N LYS A 877 13.63 -3.76 47.46
CA LYS A 877 12.41 -3.05 47.05
C LYS A 877 12.58 -2.34 45.70
N THR A 878 13.72 -1.71 45.49
CA THR A 878 14.12 -1.14 44.20
C THR A 878 14.71 -2.25 43.33
N LYS A 879 14.22 -2.38 42.10
CA LYS A 879 14.72 -3.36 41.12
C LYS A 879 15.68 -2.69 40.14
N PRO A 880 16.60 -3.44 39.51
CA PRO A 880 17.37 -2.94 38.37
C PRO A 880 16.43 -2.50 37.24
N GLU A 881 16.88 -1.54 36.44
CA GLU A 881 16.17 -1.17 35.21
C GLU A 881 16.27 -2.32 34.20
N ARG A 882 15.25 -2.46 33.35
CA ARG A 882 15.35 -3.31 32.17
C ARG A 882 16.15 -2.60 31.09
N MET A 883 16.65 -3.37 30.14
CA MET A 883 17.36 -2.84 28.98
C MET A 883 17.03 -3.64 27.72
N HIS A 884 17.19 -3.00 26.56
CA HIS A 884 17.12 -3.66 25.27
C HIS A 884 18.32 -4.60 25.11
N LEU A 885 18.04 -5.90 24.99
CA LEU A 885 19.00 -6.98 24.80
C LEU A 885 18.64 -7.76 23.54
N PRO A 886 19.61 -8.47 22.93
CA PRO A 886 19.33 -9.34 21.80
C PRO A 886 18.11 -10.25 22.03
N VAL A 887 17.29 -10.34 21.00
CA VAL A 887 16.05 -11.12 20.98
C VAL A 887 16.34 -12.55 20.54
N TYR A 888 15.34 -13.43 20.66
CA TYR A 888 15.48 -14.85 20.37
C TYR A 888 15.95 -15.14 18.93
N PRO A 889 17.04 -15.89 18.70
CA PRO A 889 17.49 -16.22 17.36
C PRO A 889 16.66 -17.38 16.79
N PHE A 890 15.52 -17.11 16.15
CA PHE A 890 14.67 -18.14 15.56
C PHE A 890 15.42 -19.07 14.59
N ALA A 891 15.01 -20.35 14.53
CA ALA A 891 15.50 -21.26 13.51
C ALA A 891 15.18 -20.74 12.10
N LYS A 892 16.15 -20.86 11.20
CA LYS A 892 16.13 -20.30 9.84
C LYS A 892 15.78 -21.36 8.80
N GLU A 893 14.62 -21.98 8.97
CA GLU A 893 14.15 -23.06 8.09
C GLU A 893 13.24 -22.51 7.00
N ARG A 894 13.43 -22.95 5.75
CA ARG A 894 12.63 -22.49 4.61
C ARG A 894 11.26 -23.17 4.60
N TYR A 895 10.21 -22.37 4.46
CA TYR A 895 8.84 -22.79 4.24
C TYR A 895 8.25 -21.99 3.07
N TRP A 896 7.93 -22.66 1.96
CA TRP A 896 7.46 -22.00 0.75
C TRP A 896 6.53 -22.90 -0.05
N ILE A 897 5.45 -22.35 -0.63
CA ILE A 897 4.65 -23.04 -1.63
C ILE A 897 5.51 -23.12 -2.89
N GLU A 898 6.05 -24.31 -3.16
CA GLU A 898 6.74 -24.55 -4.41
C GLU A 898 5.70 -24.52 -5.55
N ALA A 899 5.93 -23.63 -6.52
CA ALA A 899 5.10 -23.60 -7.71
C ALA A 899 5.28 -24.95 -8.43
N VAL A 900 4.28 -25.83 -8.33
CA VAL A 900 4.18 -26.93 -9.29
C VAL A 900 4.03 -26.24 -10.64
N ASP A 901 4.85 -26.61 -11.63
CA ASP A 901 4.66 -26.22 -13.02
C ASP A 901 3.21 -26.52 -13.40
N VAL A 902 2.34 -25.53 -13.24
CA VAL A 902 1.07 -25.49 -13.93
C VAL A 902 1.51 -25.21 -15.35
N ILE A 903 1.79 -26.31 -16.08
CA ILE A 903 1.87 -26.35 -17.54
C ILE A 903 0.87 -25.30 -18.01
N GLN A 904 1.42 -24.24 -18.62
CA GLN A 904 0.68 -23.11 -19.14
C GLN A 904 -0.66 -23.60 -19.69
N GLN A 905 -1.73 -23.42 -18.91
CA GLN A 905 -3.05 -23.40 -19.50
C GLN A 905 -3.18 -21.98 -20.03
N PRO A 906 -3.07 -21.76 -21.35
CA PRO A 906 -3.33 -20.44 -21.90
C PRO A 906 -4.75 -20.07 -21.48
N THR A 907 -4.88 -18.84 -20.98
CA THR A 907 -6.13 -18.13 -20.77
C THR A 907 -7.15 -18.48 -21.86
N SER A 908 -8.08 -19.37 -21.52
CA SER A 908 -9.29 -19.62 -22.28
C SER A 908 -10.44 -19.54 -21.29
N MET A 909 -11.15 -18.42 -21.34
CA MET A 909 -12.42 -18.26 -20.64
C MET A 909 -13.34 -19.42 -21.01
N VAL A 910 -13.84 -20.10 -19.97
CA VAL A 910 -15.15 -20.76 -19.88
C VAL A 910 -15.76 -21.24 -21.22
N THR A 911 -15.48 -22.50 -21.57
CA THR A 911 -16.54 -23.51 -21.77
C THR A 911 -15.95 -24.87 -21.41
N GLY A 912 -16.57 -25.55 -20.44
CA GLY A 912 -16.00 -26.73 -19.80
C GLY A 912 -15.82 -27.94 -20.72
N ALA A 913 -14.56 -28.37 -20.85
CA ALA A 913 -14.11 -29.77 -20.83
C ALA A 913 -12.58 -29.77 -20.84
N THR A 914 -11.95 -30.60 -20.01
CA THR A 914 -10.52 -30.92 -20.10
C THR A 914 -10.25 -31.50 -21.49
N VAL A 915 -9.45 -30.79 -22.27
CA VAL A 915 -9.15 -31.10 -23.67
C VAL A 915 -7.98 -32.09 -23.70
N LEU A 916 -8.11 -33.26 -24.35
CA LEU A 916 -7.05 -34.29 -24.34
C LEU A 916 -5.76 -33.85 -25.05
N HIS A 917 -5.90 -33.09 -26.14
CA HIS A 917 -4.80 -32.53 -26.93
C HIS A 917 -5.33 -31.32 -27.75
N PRO A 918 -4.51 -30.31 -28.10
CA PRO A 918 -4.96 -29.14 -28.87
C PRO A 918 -5.70 -29.44 -30.17
N LEU A 919 -5.42 -30.59 -30.81
CA LEU A 919 -6.10 -31.07 -32.02
C LEU A 919 -7.15 -32.18 -31.79
N LEU A 920 -7.20 -32.79 -30.60
CA LEU A 920 -8.07 -33.91 -30.25
C LEU A 920 -8.75 -33.62 -28.91
N HIS A 921 -9.96 -33.06 -28.93
CA HIS A 921 -10.53 -32.46 -27.72
C HIS A 921 -11.15 -33.48 -26.77
N LYS A 922 -11.88 -34.45 -27.31
CA LYS A 922 -12.58 -35.46 -26.51
C LYS A 922 -12.58 -36.82 -27.20
N LYS A 923 -12.27 -37.88 -26.45
CA LYS A 923 -12.42 -39.26 -26.91
C LYS A 923 -13.90 -39.64 -26.92
N ILE A 924 -14.39 -40.17 -28.04
CA ILE A 924 -15.71 -40.79 -28.18
C ILE A 924 -15.48 -42.30 -28.22
N VAL A 925 -16.05 -43.01 -27.27
CA VAL A 925 -16.02 -44.48 -27.22
C VAL A 925 -17.44 -44.97 -27.44
N ASP A 926 -17.66 -45.70 -28.54
CA ASP A 926 -18.83 -46.57 -28.71
C ASP A 926 -18.33 -48.02 -28.83
N LEU A 927 -19.18 -49.00 -28.53
CA LEU A 927 -18.90 -50.44 -28.51
C LEU A 927 -18.46 -51.03 -29.87
N ARG A 928 -18.31 -50.21 -30.92
CA ARG A 928 -17.90 -50.63 -32.27
C ARG A 928 -16.72 -49.85 -32.84
N GLU A 929 -16.45 -48.62 -32.40
CA GLU A 929 -15.35 -47.79 -32.91
C GLU A 929 -14.82 -46.84 -31.82
N GLU A 930 -13.50 -46.63 -31.77
CA GLU A 930 -12.87 -45.57 -30.98
C GLU A 930 -12.61 -44.37 -31.89
N GLY A 931 -13.07 -43.17 -31.51
CA GLY A 931 -12.85 -41.93 -32.26
C GLY A 931 -12.57 -40.73 -31.36
N TYR A 932 -12.23 -39.60 -31.97
CA TYR A 932 -12.00 -38.34 -31.27
C TYR A 932 -12.84 -37.23 -31.92
N ASN A 933 -13.31 -36.30 -31.11
CA ASN A 933 -14.02 -35.11 -31.56
C ASN A 933 -13.29 -33.85 -31.09
N SER A 934 -13.17 -32.89 -31.99
CA SER A 934 -12.54 -31.59 -31.76
C SER A 934 -13.40 -30.47 -32.34
N THR A 935 -13.50 -29.36 -31.61
CA THR A 935 -14.24 -28.18 -32.02
C THR A 935 -13.32 -26.97 -31.99
N PHE A 936 -13.00 -26.41 -33.16
CA PHE A 936 -12.09 -25.27 -33.28
C PHE A 936 -12.87 -23.97 -33.45
N SER A 937 -12.46 -22.94 -32.70
CA SER A 937 -13.03 -21.60 -32.67
C SER A 937 -12.42 -20.64 -33.71
N GLY A 938 -11.31 -21.02 -34.33
CA GLY A 938 -10.55 -20.21 -35.29
C GLY A 938 -9.55 -19.25 -34.65
N LYS A 939 -9.38 -19.30 -33.33
CA LYS A 939 -8.42 -18.48 -32.55
C LYS A 939 -7.27 -19.30 -31.96
N GLU A 940 -7.16 -20.56 -32.34
CA GLU A 940 -6.13 -21.46 -31.84
C GLU A 940 -4.75 -21.09 -32.38
N PHE A 941 -3.72 -21.19 -31.54
CA PHE A 941 -2.34 -20.76 -31.86
C PHE A 941 -1.74 -21.44 -33.10
N PHE A 942 -2.20 -22.63 -33.47
CA PHE A 942 -1.74 -23.37 -34.66
C PHE A 942 -2.49 -23.00 -35.94
N LEU A 943 -3.53 -22.16 -35.86
CA LEU A 943 -4.22 -21.57 -37.01
C LEU A 943 -3.72 -20.15 -37.33
N ASP A 944 -2.92 -19.55 -36.45
CA ASP A 944 -2.45 -18.17 -36.51
C ASP A 944 -1.35 -17.90 -37.58
N GLY A 945 -1.10 -18.89 -38.46
CA GLY A 945 -0.19 -18.78 -39.60
C GLY A 945 -0.85 -18.89 -40.98
N HIS A 946 -2.18 -19.03 -41.05
CA HIS A 946 -2.92 -19.30 -42.30
C HIS A 946 -3.94 -18.22 -42.70
N GLN A 947 -3.80 -16.98 -42.23
CA GLN A 947 -4.49 -15.83 -42.87
C GLN A 947 -3.64 -15.28 -44.02
N ASN A 948 -3.51 -16.04 -45.10
CA ASN A 948 -3.15 -15.49 -46.40
C ASN A 948 -4.43 -15.30 -47.21
N ASN A 949 -4.65 -14.05 -47.62
CA ASN A 949 -5.67 -13.54 -48.54
C ASN A 949 -6.16 -14.57 -49.56
N THR A 950 -7.45 -14.91 -49.49
CA THR A 950 -8.29 -15.12 -50.67
C THR A 950 -9.69 -14.61 -50.36
N ASP A 951 -10.09 -13.55 -51.07
CA ASP A 951 -11.49 -13.17 -51.27
C ASP A 951 -12.25 -14.37 -51.85
N ASP A 952 -13.14 -14.99 -51.07
CA ASP A 952 -14.26 -15.72 -51.64
C ASP A 952 -15.49 -15.55 -50.74
N SER A 953 -16.42 -14.73 -51.22
CA SER A 953 -17.75 -14.54 -50.67
C SER A 953 -18.62 -15.77 -50.95
N SER A 954 -18.38 -16.86 -50.23
CA SER A 954 -19.38 -17.91 -50.07
C SER A 954 -19.21 -18.62 -48.73
N GLY A 955 -20.23 -18.53 -47.88
CA GLY A 955 -20.27 -19.29 -46.64
C GLY A 955 -20.14 -20.79 -46.93
N LYS A 956 -19.01 -21.39 -46.53
CA LYS A 956 -18.85 -22.84 -46.48
C LYS A 956 -18.29 -23.26 -45.13
N LYS A 957 -19.04 -24.19 -44.54
CA LYS A 957 -18.75 -24.99 -43.34
C LYS A 957 -17.31 -25.48 -43.33
N ILE A 958 -16.66 -25.36 -42.18
CA ILE A 958 -15.42 -26.07 -41.84
C ILE A 958 -15.61 -27.56 -42.21
N GLN A 959 -14.72 -28.08 -43.07
CA GLN A 959 -14.69 -29.48 -43.45
C GLN A 959 -14.35 -30.34 -42.23
N LEU A 960 -15.16 -31.36 -41.98
CA LEU A 960 -14.80 -32.48 -41.11
C LEU A 960 -13.56 -33.17 -41.68
N ILE A 961 -12.43 -33.04 -40.99
CA ILE A 961 -11.23 -33.84 -41.27
C ILE A 961 -11.42 -35.17 -40.52
N ASN A 962 -11.85 -36.20 -41.25
CA ASN A 962 -11.87 -37.58 -40.72
C ASN A 962 -10.47 -38.19 -40.93
N LEU A 963 -9.73 -38.39 -39.84
CA LEU A 963 -8.53 -39.22 -39.83
C LEU A 963 -8.96 -40.70 -39.68
N PRO A 964 -8.47 -41.64 -40.50
CA PRO A 964 -8.82 -43.05 -40.38
C PRO A 964 -8.17 -43.66 -39.13
N THR A 965 -8.97 -44.35 -38.32
CA THR A 965 -8.54 -45.09 -37.14
C THR A 965 -8.18 -46.53 -37.51
N TYR A 966 -6.94 -46.95 -37.30
CA TYR A 966 -6.55 -48.36 -37.24
C TYR A 966 -6.28 -48.78 -35.78
N PRO A 967 -6.57 -50.05 -35.41
CA PRO A 967 -6.77 -50.44 -34.01
C PRO A 967 -5.45 -50.59 -33.25
N PHE A 968 -5.31 -49.83 -32.15
CA PHE A 968 -4.27 -50.08 -31.15
C PHE A 968 -4.53 -51.44 -30.47
N SER A 969 -3.56 -52.35 -30.57
CA SER A 969 -3.60 -53.63 -29.88
C SER A 969 -3.30 -53.46 -28.38
N ARG A 970 -3.85 -54.40 -27.62
CA ARG A 970 -4.28 -54.29 -26.23
C ARG A 970 -3.17 -54.49 -25.18
N ASP A 971 -1.90 -54.48 -25.56
CA ASP A 971 -0.81 -54.95 -24.70
C ASP A 971 0.34 -53.94 -24.60
N ARG A 972 0.29 -53.11 -23.54
CA ARG A 972 1.37 -53.00 -22.53
C ARG A 972 1.12 -51.83 -21.59
N CYS A 973 0.69 -52.17 -20.38
CA CYS A 973 0.75 -51.32 -19.20
C CYS A 973 2.22 -50.99 -18.85
N TRP A 974 2.42 -49.78 -18.32
CA TRP A 974 3.64 -49.33 -17.63
C TRP A 974 4.20 -50.35 -16.62
N PRO A 975 5.54 -50.34 -16.43
CA PRO A 975 6.06 -50.34 -15.07
C PRO A 975 7.16 -49.31 -14.80
N GLU A 976 7.26 -48.98 -13.52
CA GLU A 976 8.14 -48.02 -12.84
C GLU A 976 9.63 -48.41 -12.81
N SER A 977 10.49 -47.38 -12.68
CA SER A 977 11.87 -47.38 -12.18
C SER A 977 12.97 -48.08 -13.02
N THR A 978 14.11 -47.42 -13.25
CA THR A 978 15.42 -47.62 -12.56
C THR A 978 16.60 -47.13 -13.44
N THR A 979 17.51 -46.36 -12.82
CA THR A 979 18.98 -46.27 -13.03
C THR A 979 19.63 -45.93 -14.39
N ALA A 980 20.55 -44.98 -14.28
CA ALA A 980 21.63 -44.59 -15.21
C ALA A 980 22.58 -45.74 -15.61
N TYR A 981 23.23 -45.63 -16.78
CA TYR A 981 24.70 -45.67 -16.99
C TYR A 981 25.11 -45.63 -18.49
N LEU A 982 26.03 -44.70 -18.82
CA LEU A 982 27.18 -44.73 -19.76
C LEU A 982 27.10 -45.51 -21.11
N LYS A 983 27.52 -44.92 -22.24
CA LYS A 983 28.93 -44.88 -22.75
C LYS A 983 29.07 -44.37 -24.20
N ASP A 984 30.23 -43.77 -24.47
CA ASP A 984 30.79 -43.24 -25.74
C ASP A 984 30.75 -44.19 -26.96
N SER A 985 30.73 -43.61 -28.17
CA SER A 985 31.83 -43.77 -29.16
C SER A 985 31.60 -43.01 -30.48
N ASP A 986 32.65 -42.32 -30.93
CA ASP A 986 32.86 -41.77 -32.28
C ASP A 986 32.70 -42.80 -33.42
N ASN A 987 32.13 -42.40 -34.58
CA ASN A 987 32.86 -42.27 -35.85
C ASN A 987 32.00 -41.78 -37.04
N LYS A 988 32.67 -41.12 -37.99
CA LYS A 988 32.14 -40.51 -39.23
C LYS A 988 31.91 -41.51 -40.38
N ASP A 989 31.04 -41.05 -41.30
CA ASP A 989 30.93 -41.35 -42.74
C ASP A 989 30.48 -42.74 -43.21
N SER A 990 29.16 -42.88 -43.42
CA SER A 990 28.60 -43.29 -44.73
C SER A 990 27.09 -43.00 -44.74
N MET A 991 26.58 -42.40 -45.82
CA MET A 991 25.15 -42.26 -46.05
C MET A 991 24.58 -43.59 -46.55
N PRO A 992 23.50 -44.12 -45.94
CA PRO A 992 22.51 -44.87 -46.67
C PRO A 992 21.15 -44.14 -46.64
N LYS A 993 20.55 -44.05 -47.83
CA LYS A 993 19.14 -43.73 -48.04
C LYS A 993 18.28 -44.61 -47.14
N ASN A 994 17.59 -44.03 -46.16
CA ASN A 994 16.38 -44.59 -45.56
C ASN A 994 15.46 -43.41 -45.25
N LEU A 995 14.35 -43.30 -45.99
CA LEU A 995 13.20 -42.52 -45.52
C LEU A 995 12.68 -43.27 -44.30
N GLU A 996 12.90 -42.73 -43.11
CA GLU A 996 12.30 -43.25 -41.89
C GLU A 996 10.78 -43.14 -42.03
N SER A 997 10.07 -44.24 -41.75
CA SER A 997 8.61 -44.21 -41.71
C SER A 997 8.16 -43.31 -40.56
N ILE A 998 6.95 -42.74 -40.65
CA ILE A 998 6.38 -41.94 -39.56
C ILE A 998 6.31 -42.76 -38.26
N GLU A 999 6.07 -44.07 -38.37
CA GLU A 999 6.09 -45.01 -37.24
C GLU A 999 7.47 -45.11 -36.56
N ASP A 1000 8.57 -45.12 -37.32
CA ASP A 1000 9.92 -45.14 -36.75
C ASP A 1000 10.27 -43.84 -36.02
N ILE A 1001 9.79 -42.70 -36.54
CA ILE A 1001 9.99 -41.39 -35.92
C ILE A 1001 9.20 -41.30 -34.60
N ILE A 1002 7.96 -41.77 -34.60
CA ILE A 1002 7.10 -41.80 -33.39
C ILE A 1002 7.69 -42.74 -32.33
N ASN A 1003 8.12 -43.95 -32.72
CA ASN A 1003 8.74 -44.91 -31.81
C ASN A 1003 10.04 -44.38 -31.17
N LYS A 1004 10.78 -43.50 -31.85
CA LYS A 1004 12.00 -42.87 -31.30
C LYS A 1004 11.69 -41.71 -30.34
N ILE A 1005 10.59 -40.98 -30.55
CA ILE A 1005 10.09 -39.95 -29.62
C ILE A 1005 9.59 -40.61 -28.34
N ASP A 1006 8.79 -41.68 -28.48
CA ASP A 1006 8.18 -42.38 -27.33
C ASP A 1006 9.22 -43.10 -26.45
N ASN A 1007 10.39 -43.42 -26.99
CA ASN A 1007 11.52 -43.98 -26.24
C ASN A 1007 12.56 -42.92 -25.79
N GLU A 1008 12.24 -41.61 -25.89
CA GLU A 1008 13.11 -40.47 -25.53
C GLU A 1008 14.48 -40.41 -26.24
N THR A 1009 14.63 -41.13 -27.35
CA THR A 1009 15.90 -41.18 -28.11
C THR A 1009 16.05 -40.07 -29.16
N MET A 1010 15.08 -39.14 -29.26
CA MET A 1010 15.06 -38.06 -30.24
C MET A 1010 14.33 -36.82 -29.72
N GLU A 1011 14.94 -35.63 -29.88
CA GLU A 1011 14.31 -34.38 -29.46
C GLU A 1011 13.16 -33.93 -30.37
N THR A 1012 12.14 -33.31 -29.76
CA THR A 1012 10.89 -32.88 -30.41
C THR A 1012 11.12 -31.96 -31.61
N ASN A 1013 12.09 -31.05 -31.53
CA ASN A 1013 12.41 -30.15 -32.64
C ASN A 1013 13.06 -30.86 -33.84
N GLN A 1014 13.79 -31.95 -33.59
CA GLN A 1014 14.37 -32.81 -34.63
C GLN A 1014 13.28 -33.65 -35.32
N ALA A 1015 12.36 -34.21 -34.53
CA ALA A 1015 11.21 -34.97 -35.03
C ALA A 1015 10.30 -34.11 -35.93
N VAL A 1016 9.97 -32.88 -35.51
CA VAL A 1016 9.16 -31.95 -36.31
C VAL A 1016 9.81 -31.62 -37.66
N LYS A 1017 11.15 -31.54 -37.70
CA LYS A 1017 11.90 -31.27 -38.93
C LYS A 1017 11.90 -32.46 -39.90
N LEU A 1018 12.00 -33.68 -39.39
CA LEU A 1018 11.91 -34.92 -40.16
C LEU A 1018 10.50 -35.16 -40.70
N ILE A 1019 9.46 -34.95 -39.88
CA ILE A 1019 8.06 -35.10 -40.29
C ILE A 1019 7.68 -34.07 -41.38
N LYS A 1020 8.18 -32.83 -41.28
CA LYS A 1020 8.00 -31.82 -42.33
C LYS A 1020 8.65 -32.22 -43.66
N ASN A 1021 9.79 -32.91 -43.62
CA ASN A 1021 10.45 -33.42 -44.82
C ASN A 1021 9.74 -34.64 -45.44
N VAL A 1022 9.12 -35.49 -44.62
CA VAL A 1022 8.31 -36.64 -45.10
C VAL A 1022 6.98 -36.16 -45.71
N ALA A 1023 6.33 -35.17 -45.09
CA ALA A 1023 5.09 -34.56 -45.60
C ALA A 1023 5.29 -33.81 -46.94
N ALA A 1024 6.48 -33.26 -47.18
CA ALA A 1024 6.82 -32.60 -48.45
C ALA A 1024 6.93 -33.58 -49.65
N HIS A 1025 7.05 -34.89 -49.41
CA HIS A 1025 7.19 -35.91 -50.46
C HIS A 1025 5.88 -36.63 -50.83
N GLY A 1026 4.72 -36.12 -50.38
CA GLY A 1026 3.42 -36.51 -50.93
C GLY A 1026 2.98 -37.95 -50.65
N ILE A 1027 3.49 -38.57 -49.60
CA ILE A 1027 2.92 -39.82 -49.08
C ILE A 1027 1.81 -39.41 -48.09
N LYS A 1028 0.58 -39.80 -48.43
CA LYS A 1028 -0.66 -39.43 -47.71
C LYS A 1028 -0.71 -39.98 -46.29
#